data_AF-A0A960DY86-F1
#
_entry.id   AF-A0A960DY86-F1
#
_cell.length_a   1.000
_cell.length_b   1.000
_cell.length_c   1.000
_cell.angle_alpha   90.00
_cell.angle_beta   90.00
_cell.angle_gamma   90.00
#
_symmetry.space_group_name_H-M   'P 1'
#
loop_
_entity.id
_entity.type
_entity.pdbx_description
1 polymer ?
#
loop_
_entity_poly.entity_id
_entity_poly.type
_entity_poly.pdbx_seq_one_letter_code
_entity_poly.pdbx_strand_id
1 'polypeptide(L)'
;MARATGQRATERRARRALGGIALSVGLLAGSVAAGVGPAVATPAAPATPGRMAGNASVAPAALAPQPISTPYARQILERIRAELAPATEAEVVALGAQLDGGTSGVDAVRGQLLADPWLAARIGDTYERWLGRAADPSGLAHWQAVVRGGRTLEQLEQAFGLSDEAWRSGGSTNAGYVDVVFEALLGRPADPNGKAFWTGRLDRGTTRDSFVRGVIRSNERAVPLVRGAYLAMLGRAADPSGLASKVDQYRHARTWELELLAGLLGSSEARNQGCDPFDGRKCFLPFPNDHFTTTDPGTATGRRIAFKREWLAPNAQGVRPNPQEWNRNDGFSPGQSGLLKVPGIDLDQTGAATLDDIGAYADEDAPIVAIDAETGERQPLFAELDANIPEADRASDQLLYLRPAKNWTAGHRYIFALRNLKRADGSTIPAPDSFARFKTDDGSAFVGDAHDRWVHQQFLFSDLAEAGIGVDDLYLAWDFTVASTENTTGRMLHIRDDALAALDGHAPDFTITSVQENPEAGIVRRVEGTFEVPNYLTGDGSAGNGYHTDPATGLPVRNGSLTARFGCSVPDVEGDGPARPVIYGHGLFGSYGEVFSSPQRTMVKDHDMVYCATDWIGMSEGDIGNAATILQDISTFNTLTDRSQQGILNTIVLGRLMLAPDGFNSDAAFQHPGGAPRIDTTALFYDGNSQGGVIGGAFVAVSPDVRAGVLGVAGMNYSTLLERSVDFDPFGALMKQSYPDAVDRVVGLQFIQMLWDRGETNGYAAHLTEDPLPGSGSKRVLIHVALGDHQVAPFTAEIEARTAGAMDVHRPAYGEGRTTDVDPVWGLDAVADGSTGSALVIWDSGAEVPPLQNVPPRAGEDPHEDPRRSPLAQQQKSDFLEVDGSFTEVCGSEPCTAPPT
;
A
#
# COMPACT_ATOMS: atom_id res chain seq x y z
N MET A 1 16.66 22.59 -52.10
CA MET A 1 16.42 21.32 -51.39
C MET A 1 17.63 20.35 -51.32
N ALA A 2 18.83 20.68 -51.83
CA ALA A 2 20.01 19.78 -51.72
C ALA A 2 21.08 20.21 -50.67
N ARG A 3 20.89 21.34 -49.96
CA ARG A 3 21.83 21.85 -48.93
C ARG A 3 21.39 21.57 -47.48
N ALA A 4 20.15 21.18 -47.25
CA ALA A 4 19.59 20.96 -45.90
C ALA A 4 19.80 19.54 -45.35
N THR A 5 20.10 18.56 -46.22
CA THR A 5 20.37 17.16 -45.85
C THR A 5 21.82 16.93 -45.40
N GLY A 6 22.78 17.71 -45.92
CA GLY A 6 24.18 17.61 -45.53
C GLY A 6 24.48 18.12 -44.11
N GLN A 7 23.78 19.17 -43.67
CA GLN A 7 23.99 19.83 -42.37
C GLN A 7 23.37 19.04 -41.20
N ARG A 8 22.21 18.39 -41.42
CA ARG A 8 21.57 17.48 -40.44
C ARG A 8 22.35 16.17 -40.23
N ALA A 9 23.11 15.71 -41.23
CA ALA A 9 23.99 14.55 -41.12
C ALA A 9 25.29 14.88 -40.36
N THR A 10 25.78 16.13 -40.45
CA THR A 10 26.95 16.59 -39.68
C THR A 10 26.59 16.93 -38.23
N GLU A 11 25.40 17.48 -37.96
CA GLU A 11 24.91 17.70 -36.58
C GLU A 11 24.60 16.39 -35.84
N ARG A 12 24.10 15.36 -36.53
CA ARG A 12 23.97 14.01 -35.95
C ARG A 12 25.31 13.32 -35.67
N ARG A 13 26.34 13.57 -36.49
CA ARG A 13 27.71 13.10 -36.23
C ARG A 13 28.38 13.82 -35.06
N ALA A 14 28.19 15.14 -34.94
CA ALA A 14 28.76 15.93 -33.85
C ALA A 14 28.08 15.65 -32.49
N ARG A 15 26.79 15.33 -32.46
CA ARG A 15 26.07 14.95 -31.22
C ARG A 15 26.35 13.52 -30.76
N ARG A 16 26.78 12.62 -31.65
CA ARG A 16 27.09 11.21 -31.32
C ARG A 16 28.55 10.97 -30.94
N ALA A 17 29.47 11.84 -31.34
CA ALA A 17 30.90 11.67 -31.04
C ALA A 17 31.21 11.69 -29.53
N LEU A 18 30.45 12.42 -28.69
CA LEU A 18 30.68 12.48 -27.24
C LEU A 18 30.00 11.34 -26.42
N GLY A 19 29.29 10.41 -27.07
CA GLY A 19 28.25 9.61 -26.42
C GLY A 19 28.54 8.12 -26.23
N GLY A 20 29.75 7.76 -25.79
CA GLY A 20 30.05 6.35 -25.53
C GLY A 20 29.39 5.79 -24.27
N ILE A 21 29.26 6.60 -23.20
CA ILE A 21 28.69 6.23 -21.88
C ILE A 21 28.03 7.47 -21.20
N ALA A 22 27.65 8.50 -21.95
CA ALA A 22 26.95 9.66 -21.39
C ALA A 22 26.11 10.35 -22.45
N LEU A 23 24.77 10.20 -22.39
CA LEU A 23 23.85 11.14 -23.03
C LEU A 23 22.41 11.05 -22.48
N SER A 24 22.22 11.65 -21.31
CA SER A 24 21.01 12.42 -20.98
C SER A 24 21.37 13.55 -20.00
N VAL A 25 21.68 14.73 -20.53
CA VAL A 25 21.46 16.04 -19.88
C VAL A 25 21.10 17.01 -21.00
N GLY A 26 19.82 17.40 -21.08
CA GLY A 26 19.34 18.41 -22.01
C GLY A 26 19.36 19.80 -21.36
N LEU A 27 20.16 20.72 -21.90
CA LEU A 27 19.99 22.17 -21.70
C LEU A 27 19.18 22.75 -22.86
N LEU A 28 18.03 23.36 -22.56
CA LEU A 28 17.29 24.22 -23.48
C LEU A 28 17.28 25.65 -22.93
N ALA A 29 18.27 26.45 -23.34
CA ALA A 29 18.18 27.91 -23.30
C ALA A 29 17.55 28.38 -24.62
N GLY A 30 16.30 28.81 -24.57
CA GLY A 30 15.58 29.44 -25.69
C GLY A 30 15.65 30.96 -25.61
N SER A 31 16.49 31.58 -26.45
CA SER A 31 16.48 33.02 -26.68
C SER A 31 15.36 33.43 -27.64
N VAL A 32 14.58 34.41 -27.20
CA VAL A 32 13.47 35.11 -27.85
C VAL A 32 13.87 35.74 -29.20
N ALA A 33 13.08 35.49 -30.26
CA ALA A 33 12.93 36.43 -31.37
C ALA A 33 11.53 36.32 -31.97
N ALA A 34 10.83 37.46 -31.98
CA ALA A 34 9.45 37.64 -32.39
C ALA A 34 9.19 37.42 -33.89
N GLY A 35 8.00 36.91 -34.21
CA GLY A 35 7.45 36.84 -35.56
C GLY A 35 5.94 36.62 -35.51
N VAL A 36 5.20 37.67 -35.82
CA VAL A 36 3.74 37.85 -35.69
C VAL A 36 2.94 37.08 -36.76
N GLY A 37 1.79 36.50 -36.39
CA GLY A 37 0.60 36.43 -37.25
C GLY A 37 -0.13 35.08 -37.33
N PRO A 38 -1.48 35.05 -37.35
CA PRO A 38 -2.27 34.08 -36.59
C PRO A 38 -3.05 33.07 -37.45
N ALA A 39 -3.41 31.92 -36.86
CA ALA A 39 -4.58 31.15 -37.27
C ALA A 39 -5.21 30.49 -36.03
N VAL A 40 -6.41 30.94 -35.75
CA VAL A 40 -7.29 30.54 -34.66
C VAL A 40 -7.74 29.09 -34.86
N ALA A 41 -7.60 28.27 -33.82
CA ALA A 41 -8.40 27.05 -33.63
C ALA A 41 -8.92 27.07 -32.19
N THR A 42 -10.25 27.12 -32.06
CA THR A 42 -11.04 27.17 -30.84
C THR A 42 -10.80 25.96 -29.92
N PRO A 43 -10.81 26.11 -28.59
CA PRO A 43 -10.77 24.99 -27.67
C PRO A 43 -12.14 24.30 -27.64
N ALA A 44 -12.14 22.96 -27.73
CA ALA A 44 -13.32 22.16 -27.45
C ALA A 44 -13.62 22.21 -25.94
N ALA A 45 -14.91 22.33 -25.62
CA ALA A 45 -15.46 22.45 -24.27
C ALA A 45 -15.14 21.25 -23.34
N PRO A 46 -15.16 21.45 -22.01
CA PRO A 46 -14.88 20.40 -21.04
C PRO A 46 -15.98 19.33 -21.08
N ALA A 47 -15.57 18.06 -21.09
CA ALA A 47 -16.48 16.93 -21.00
C ALA A 47 -17.00 16.82 -19.56
N THR A 48 -18.33 16.86 -19.41
CA THR A 48 -19.08 16.55 -18.20
C THR A 48 -18.70 15.16 -17.64
N PRO A 49 -18.59 14.96 -16.31
CA PRO A 49 -18.29 13.66 -15.73
C PRO A 49 -19.49 12.73 -15.91
N GLY A 50 -19.30 11.68 -16.71
CA GLY A 50 -20.25 10.58 -16.82
C GLY A 50 -20.00 9.57 -15.71
N ARG A 51 -21.05 9.25 -14.95
CA ARG A 51 -21.15 8.05 -14.09
C ARG A 51 -20.50 6.84 -14.78
N MET A 52 -19.43 6.30 -14.19
CA MET A 52 -18.96 4.96 -14.53
C MET A 52 -19.95 3.93 -13.93
N ALA A 53 -20.95 3.58 -14.73
CA ALA A 53 -21.70 2.35 -14.56
C ALA A 53 -21.17 1.33 -15.57
N GLY A 54 -20.61 0.22 -15.08
CA GLY A 54 -20.43 -1.02 -15.83
C GLY A 54 -18.98 -1.46 -16.07
N ASN A 55 -18.57 -2.48 -15.32
CA ASN A 55 -17.59 -3.53 -15.67
C ASN A 55 -16.38 -3.10 -16.53
N ALA A 56 -15.32 -2.64 -15.88
CA ALA A 56 -13.97 -2.96 -16.33
C ALA A 56 -13.43 -4.06 -15.42
N SER A 57 -13.68 -5.32 -15.77
CA SER A 57 -12.93 -6.43 -15.17
C SER A 57 -11.45 -6.20 -15.48
N VAL A 58 -10.69 -5.76 -14.49
CA VAL A 58 -9.24 -5.75 -14.58
C VAL A 58 -8.80 -7.21 -14.76
N ALA A 59 -7.73 -7.44 -15.53
CA ALA A 59 -7.28 -8.80 -15.80
C ALA A 59 -7.00 -9.53 -14.46
N PRO A 60 -7.50 -10.76 -14.25
CA PRO A 60 -7.30 -11.52 -13.01
C PRO A 60 -5.83 -11.57 -12.54
N ALA A 61 -4.86 -11.40 -13.45
CA ALA A 61 -3.44 -11.32 -13.13
C ALA A 61 -3.02 -10.16 -12.20
N ALA A 62 -3.88 -9.17 -11.93
CA ALA A 62 -3.54 -8.02 -11.09
C ALA A 62 -3.25 -8.41 -9.63
N LEU A 63 -3.92 -9.43 -9.10
CA LEU A 63 -3.75 -9.91 -7.70
C LEU A 63 -2.71 -11.03 -7.56
N ALA A 64 -2.14 -11.48 -8.68
CA ALA A 64 -1.19 -12.58 -8.72
C ALA A 64 0.08 -12.23 -7.91
N PRO A 65 0.62 -13.19 -7.13
CA PRO A 65 1.88 -12.98 -6.43
C PRO A 65 3.00 -12.77 -7.45
N GLN A 66 3.85 -11.79 -7.18
CA GLN A 66 5.08 -11.58 -7.94
C GLN A 66 6.28 -12.12 -7.17
N PRO A 67 7.38 -12.49 -7.84
CA PRO A 67 8.66 -12.75 -7.18
C PRO A 67 9.05 -11.59 -6.26
N ILE A 68 9.71 -11.89 -5.15
CA ILE A 68 10.15 -10.91 -4.15
C ILE A 68 11.07 -9.88 -4.79
N SER A 69 11.98 -10.35 -5.65
CA SER A 69 12.95 -9.49 -6.34
C SER A 69 12.37 -8.74 -7.54
N THR A 70 11.06 -8.76 -7.80
CA THR A 70 10.43 -8.07 -8.95
C THR A 70 10.77 -6.58 -9.01
N PRO A 71 10.71 -5.80 -7.91
CA PRO A 71 11.10 -4.38 -7.97
C PRO A 71 12.59 -4.17 -8.31
N TYR A 72 13.47 -5.07 -7.84
CA TYR A 72 14.90 -5.00 -8.20
C TYR A 72 15.16 -5.45 -9.64
N ALA A 73 14.46 -6.47 -10.12
CA ALA A 73 14.51 -6.90 -11.51
C ALA A 73 14.05 -5.79 -12.46
N ARG A 74 12.99 -5.06 -12.09
CA ARG A 74 12.50 -3.89 -12.84
C ARG A 74 13.58 -2.80 -12.91
N GLN A 75 14.15 -2.43 -11.77
CA GLN A 75 15.28 -1.49 -11.72
C GLN A 75 16.43 -1.94 -12.65
N ILE A 76 16.81 -3.22 -12.63
CA ILE A 76 17.86 -3.74 -13.51
C ILE A 76 17.52 -3.51 -14.99
N LEU A 77 16.30 -3.90 -15.39
CA LEU A 77 15.88 -3.85 -16.78
C LEU A 77 15.69 -2.41 -17.27
N GLU A 78 15.14 -1.52 -16.46
CA GLU A 78 15.00 -0.10 -16.77
C GLU A 78 16.36 0.57 -16.98
N ARG A 79 17.34 0.29 -16.11
CA ARG A 79 18.71 0.82 -16.25
C ARG A 79 19.42 0.31 -17.50
N ILE A 80 19.24 -0.96 -17.86
CA ILE A 80 19.86 -1.55 -19.05
C ILE A 80 19.16 -1.08 -20.33
N ARG A 81 17.84 -0.87 -20.29
CA ARG A 81 17.01 -0.56 -21.46
C ARG A 81 16.59 0.91 -21.56
N ALA A 82 17.25 1.83 -20.85
CA ALA A 82 16.90 3.26 -20.84
C ALA A 82 16.76 3.89 -22.24
N GLU A 83 17.51 3.42 -23.23
CA GLU A 83 17.43 3.87 -24.64
C GLU A 83 16.84 2.81 -25.60
N LEU A 84 16.29 1.73 -25.07
CA LEU A 84 15.75 0.59 -25.81
C LEU A 84 14.24 0.47 -25.57
N ALA A 85 13.60 -0.51 -26.20
CA ALA A 85 12.21 -0.80 -25.89
C ALA A 85 12.09 -1.22 -24.40
N PRO A 86 11.06 -0.73 -23.67
CA PRO A 86 10.83 -1.12 -22.28
C PRO A 86 10.72 -2.64 -22.13
N ALA A 87 11.13 -3.15 -20.98
CA ALA A 87 10.88 -4.55 -20.66
C ALA A 87 9.39 -4.81 -20.50
N THR A 88 8.94 -5.95 -20.99
CA THR A 88 7.60 -6.46 -20.71
C THR A 88 7.53 -6.95 -19.27
N GLU A 89 6.34 -6.92 -18.67
CA GLU A 89 6.12 -7.48 -17.32
C GLU A 89 6.60 -8.92 -17.20
N ALA A 90 6.37 -9.75 -18.23
CA ALA A 90 6.85 -11.13 -18.25
C ALA A 90 8.38 -11.25 -18.13
N GLU A 91 9.14 -10.32 -18.72
CA GLU A 91 10.61 -10.28 -18.59
C GLU A 91 11.05 -9.86 -17.19
N VAL A 92 10.35 -8.90 -16.58
CA VAL A 92 10.60 -8.44 -15.21
C VAL A 92 10.38 -9.58 -14.23
N VAL A 93 9.24 -10.26 -14.33
CA VAL A 93 8.87 -11.40 -13.48
C VAL A 93 9.86 -12.56 -13.65
N ALA A 94 10.23 -12.89 -14.89
CA ALA A 94 11.21 -13.95 -15.15
C ALA A 94 12.58 -13.65 -14.51
N LEU A 95 13.06 -12.41 -14.58
CA LEU A 95 14.31 -12.01 -13.94
C LEU A 95 14.19 -11.98 -12.41
N GLY A 96 13.05 -11.53 -11.87
CA GLY A 96 12.76 -11.59 -10.43
C GLY A 96 12.82 -13.02 -9.90
N ALA A 97 12.22 -13.98 -10.61
CA ALA A 97 12.27 -15.40 -10.24
C ALA A 97 13.71 -15.97 -10.30
N GLN A 98 14.55 -15.54 -11.24
CA GLN A 98 15.96 -15.94 -11.29
C GLN A 98 16.76 -15.43 -10.09
N LEU A 99 16.52 -14.18 -9.67
CA LEU A 99 17.15 -13.58 -8.49
C LEU A 99 16.72 -14.28 -7.21
N ASP A 100 15.42 -14.56 -7.07
CA ASP A 100 14.88 -15.32 -5.92
C ASP A 100 15.40 -16.77 -5.91
N GLY A 101 15.65 -17.35 -7.09
CA GLY A 101 16.28 -18.67 -7.26
C GLY A 101 17.78 -18.73 -6.94
N GLY A 102 18.39 -17.61 -6.51
CA GLY A 102 19.78 -17.56 -6.05
C GLY A 102 20.79 -17.03 -7.07
N THR A 103 20.34 -16.54 -8.23
CA THR A 103 21.24 -15.85 -9.17
C THR A 103 21.77 -14.57 -8.53
N SER A 104 23.09 -14.36 -8.56
CA SER A 104 23.66 -13.11 -8.01
C SER A 104 23.23 -11.90 -8.84
N GLY A 105 23.11 -10.73 -8.23
CA GLY A 105 22.76 -9.50 -8.97
C GLY A 105 23.74 -9.21 -10.10
N VAL A 106 25.03 -9.50 -9.90
CA VAL A 106 26.08 -9.33 -10.93
C VAL A 106 25.84 -10.28 -12.10
N ASP A 107 25.55 -11.55 -11.84
CA ASP A 107 25.29 -12.55 -12.90
C ASP A 107 23.98 -12.27 -13.64
N ALA A 108 22.95 -11.80 -12.92
CA ALA A 108 21.68 -11.38 -13.50
C ALA A 108 21.88 -10.21 -14.47
N VAL A 109 22.55 -9.13 -14.03
CA VAL A 109 22.87 -7.98 -14.89
C VAL A 109 23.76 -8.38 -16.05
N ARG A 110 24.81 -9.18 -15.81
CA ARG A 110 25.70 -9.70 -16.85
C ARG A 110 24.92 -10.48 -17.90
N GLY A 111 23.99 -11.34 -17.47
CA GLY A 111 23.11 -12.10 -18.35
C GLY A 111 22.28 -11.19 -19.26
N GLN A 112 21.69 -10.14 -18.69
CA GLN A 112 20.92 -9.14 -19.44
C GLN A 112 21.79 -8.32 -20.41
N LEU A 113 23.01 -7.94 -20.02
CA LEU A 113 23.96 -7.24 -20.90
C LEU A 113 24.50 -8.13 -22.03
N LEU A 114 24.58 -9.45 -21.84
CA LEU A 114 24.96 -10.40 -22.88
C LEU A 114 23.79 -10.83 -23.78
N ALA A 115 22.57 -10.61 -23.31
CA ALA A 115 21.34 -10.79 -24.06
C ALA A 115 21.08 -9.62 -25.03
N ASP A 116 20.19 -9.86 -25.98
CA ASP A 116 19.67 -8.82 -26.87
C ASP A 116 18.47 -8.13 -26.18
N PRO A 117 18.24 -6.80 -26.36
CA PRO A 117 18.80 -5.93 -27.39
C PRO A 117 20.08 -5.15 -27.04
N TRP A 118 20.54 -5.15 -25.78
CA TRP A 118 21.65 -4.28 -25.36
C TRP A 118 22.97 -4.59 -26.10
N LEU A 119 23.37 -5.88 -26.16
CA LEU A 119 24.62 -6.27 -26.80
C LEU A 119 24.63 -5.93 -28.29
N ALA A 120 23.50 -6.15 -28.97
CA ALA A 120 23.33 -5.78 -30.37
C ALA A 120 23.52 -4.27 -30.60
N ALA A 121 22.90 -3.44 -29.76
CA ALA A 121 23.05 -1.98 -29.84
C ALA A 121 24.51 -1.55 -29.61
N ARG A 122 25.19 -2.14 -28.62
CA ARG A 122 26.59 -1.84 -28.30
C ARG A 122 27.56 -2.21 -29.44
N ILE A 123 27.35 -3.37 -30.08
CA ILE A 123 28.13 -3.79 -31.24
C ILE A 123 27.82 -2.90 -32.44
N GLY A 124 26.55 -2.57 -32.68
CA GLY A 124 26.12 -1.66 -33.75
C GLY A 124 26.78 -0.28 -33.65
N ASP A 125 26.81 0.31 -32.44
CA ASP A 125 27.52 1.56 -32.16
C ASP A 125 29.03 1.43 -32.44
N THR A 126 29.63 0.27 -32.14
CA THR A 126 31.05 0.03 -32.45
C THR A 126 31.30 0.02 -33.96
N TYR A 127 30.42 -0.58 -34.77
CA TYR A 127 30.48 -0.50 -36.24
C TYR A 127 30.36 0.95 -36.74
N GLU A 128 29.42 1.73 -36.20
CA GLU A 128 29.23 3.12 -36.60
C GLU A 128 30.45 3.97 -36.27
N ARG A 129 31.00 3.86 -35.06
CA ARG A 129 32.16 4.65 -34.62
C ARG A 129 33.44 4.30 -35.37
N TRP A 130 33.72 3.02 -35.59
CA TRP A 130 34.97 2.60 -36.23
C TRP A 130 34.92 2.63 -37.75
N LEU A 131 33.78 2.27 -38.34
CA LEU A 131 33.66 1.99 -39.78
C LEU A 131 32.69 2.94 -40.49
N GLY A 132 31.91 3.75 -39.74
CA GLY A 132 31.00 4.73 -40.31
C GLY A 132 29.77 4.13 -41.00
N ARG A 133 29.45 2.86 -40.71
CA ARG A 133 28.32 2.12 -41.28
C ARG A 133 27.64 1.24 -40.24
N ALA A 134 26.41 0.83 -40.51
CA ALA A 134 25.72 -0.15 -39.69
C ALA A 134 26.35 -1.56 -39.86
N ALA A 135 26.22 -2.39 -38.83
CA ALA A 135 26.53 -3.81 -38.90
C ALA A 135 25.56 -4.52 -39.85
N ASP A 136 26.09 -5.36 -40.74
CA ASP A 136 25.26 -6.32 -41.46
C ASP A 136 24.84 -7.48 -40.53
N PRO A 137 23.73 -8.21 -40.82
CA PRO A 137 23.21 -9.22 -39.90
C PRO A 137 24.19 -10.33 -39.52
N SER A 138 25.05 -10.79 -40.46
CA SER A 138 26.01 -11.85 -40.17
C SER A 138 27.21 -11.33 -39.38
N GLY A 139 27.66 -10.11 -39.65
CA GLY A 139 28.66 -9.42 -38.85
C GLY A 139 28.20 -9.20 -37.41
N LEU A 140 26.98 -8.70 -37.21
CA LEU A 140 26.39 -8.52 -35.88
C LEU A 140 26.32 -9.85 -35.12
N ALA A 141 25.77 -10.90 -35.76
CA ALA A 141 25.66 -12.23 -35.18
C ALA A 141 27.02 -12.84 -34.82
N HIS A 142 28.03 -12.65 -35.69
CA HIS A 142 29.39 -13.10 -35.42
C HIS A 142 29.95 -12.45 -34.14
N TRP A 143 29.88 -11.12 -34.04
CA TRP A 143 30.44 -10.41 -32.88
C TRP A 143 29.67 -10.67 -31.60
N GLN A 144 28.35 -10.85 -31.65
CA GLN A 144 27.56 -11.30 -30.50
C GLN A 144 28.04 -12.66 -30.00
N ALA A 145 28.25 -13.63 -30.90
CA ALA A 145 28.78 -14.94 -30.54
C ALA A 145 30.20 -14.86 -29.95
N VAL A 146 31.03 -13.98 -30.48
CA VAL A 146 32.40 -13.74 -29.99
C VAL A 146 32.39 -13.18 -28.56
N VAL A 147 31.55 -12.19 -28.26
CA VAL A 147 31.42 -11.60 -26.91
C VAL A 147 30.81 -12.61 -25.93
N ARG A 148 29.75 -13.32 -26.33
CA ARG A 148 29.15 -14.41 -25.54
C ARG A 148 30.15 -15.55 -25.26
N GLY A 149 31.11 -15.75 -26.15
CA GLY A 149 32.24 -16.68 -25.99
C GLY A 149 33.34 -16.20 -25.05
N GLY A 150 33.18 -15.07 -24.36
CA GLY A 150 34.11 -14.57 -23.33
C GLY A 150 35.10 -13.51 -23.82
N ARG A 151 34.97 -13.01 -25.05
CA ARG A 151 35.71 -11.82 -25.49
C ARG A 151 35.11 -10.56 -24.90
N THR A 152 35.97 -9.64 -24.49
CA THR A 152 35.57 -8.35 -23.91
C THR A 152 35.21 -7.35 -25.01
N LEU A 153 34.39 -6.34 -24.67
CA LEU A 153 34.06 -5.25 -25.61
C LEU A 153 35.32 -4.49 -26.05
N GLU A 154 36.32 -4.36 -25.19
CA GLU A 154 37.60 -3.74 -25.53
C GLU A 154 38.40 -4.59 -26.53
N GLN A 155 38.34 -5.92 -26.43
CA GLN A 155 38.96 -6.80 -27.42
C GLN A 155 38.23 -6.75 -28.76
N LEU A 156 36.91 -6.55 -28.74
CA LEU A 156 36.13 -6.28 -29.95
C LEU A 156 36.57 -4.94 -30.56
N GLU A 157 36.57 -3.83 -29.81
CA GLU A 157 37.04 -2.53 -30.30
C GLU A 157 38.49 -2.60 -30.83
N GLN A 158 39.35 -3.37 -30.16
CA GLN A 158 40.71 -3.63 -30.63
C GLN A 158 40.73 -4.36 -31.98
N ALA A 159 39.89 -5.38 -32.18
CA ALA A 159 39.81 -6.09 -33.45
C ALA A 159 39.32 -5.19 -34.60
N PHE A 160 38.35 -4.30 -34.33
CA PHE A 160 37.89 -3.29 -35.29
C PHE A 160 39.01 -2.31 -35.64
N GLY A 161 39.72 -1.79 -34.64
CA GLY A 161 40.85 -0.90 -34.87
C GLY A 161 41.98 -1.54 -35.66
N LEU A 162 42.19 -2.85 -35.51
CA LEU A 162 43.20 -3.59 -36.26
C LEU A 162 42.79 -3.99 -37.67
N SER A 163 41.51 -3.82 -38.04
CA SER A 163 41.01 -4.17 -39.35
C SER A 163 41.65 -3.35 -40.47
N ASP A 164 41.71 -3.94 -41.66
CA ASP A 164 42.10 -3.21 -42.88
C ASP A 164 41.10 -2.09 -43.21
N GLU A 165 39.85 -2.24 -42.81
CA GLU A 165 38.80 -1.24 -43.04
C GLU A 165 39.07 0.04 -42.23
N ALA A 166 39.41 -0.09 -40.94
CA ALA A 166 39.81 1.05 -40.10
C ALA A 166 41.12 1.71 -40.57
N TRP A 167 42.05 0.93 -41.15
CA TRP A 167 43.26 1.50 -41.77
C TRP A 167 42.95 2.32 -43.02
N ARG A 168 42.07 1.80 -43.89
CA ARG A 168 41.67 2.46 -45.13
C ARG A 168 40.85 3.71 -44.86
N SER A 169 40.01 3.73 -43.83
CA SER A 169 39.23 4.92 -43.46
C SER A 169 40.14 6.09 -43.02
N GLY A 170 41.32 5.80 -42.48
CA GLY A 170 42.38 6.76 -42.18
C GLY A 170 43.24 7.16 -43.39
N GLY A 171 42.78 6.90 -44.62
CA GLY A 171 43.52 7.19 -45.85
C GLY A 171 44.76 6.32 -46.05
N SER A 172 44.85 5.17 -45.36
CA SER A 172 46.03 4.28 -45.37
C SER A 172 47.33 4.99 -44.97
N THR A 173 47.25 5.92 -44.02
CA THR A 173 48.40 6.63 -43.45
C THR A 173 48.40 6.54 -41.94
N ASN A 174 49.57 6.57 -41.29
CA ASN A 174 49.66 6.58 -39.84
C ASN A 174 48.96 7.81 -39.24
N ALA A 175 49.10 9.00 -39.85
CA ALA A 175 48.49 10.22 -39.37
C ALA A 175 46.96 10.19 -39.43
N GLY A 176 46.37 9.71 -40.52
CA GLY A 176 44.91 9.57 -40.62
C GLY A 176 44.37 8.42 -39.77
N TYR A 177 45.13 7.34 -39.61
CA TYR A 177 44.77 6.24 -38.71
C TYR A 177 44.73 6.68 -37.23
N VAL A 178 45.64 7.57 -36.81
CA VAL A 178 45.59 8.18 -35.47
C VAL A 178 44.29 8.96 -35.27
N ASP A 179 43.83 9.74 -36.25
CA ASP A 179 42.54 10.45 -36.15
C ASP A 179 41.37 9.48 -36.01
N VAL A 180 41.35 8.38 -36.79
CA VAL A 180 40.30 7.35 -36.72
C VAL A 180 40.25 6.71 -35.33
N VAL A 181 41.39 6.34 -34.76
CA VAL A 181 41.45 5.73 -33.41
C VAL A 181 40.99 6.70 -32.33
N PHE A 182 41.38 7.98 -32.41
CA PHE A 182 40.96 9.00 -31.46
C PHE A 182 39.46 9.30 -31.57
N GLU A 183 38.92 9.44 -32.77
CA GLU A 183 37.49 9.67 -32.95
C GLU A 183 36.66 8.48 -32.45
N ALA A 184 37.05 7.25 -32.80
CA ALA A 184 36.30 6.05 -32.46
C ALA A 184 36.33 5.72 -30.95
N LEU A 185 37.45 5.95 -30.26
CA LEU A 185 37.60 5.61 -28.83
C LEU A 185 37.39 6.78 -27.88
N LEU A 186 37.73 8.01 -28.28
CA LEU A 186 37.72 9.19 -27.41
C LEU A 186 36.66 10.21 -27.83
N GLY A 187 35.99 10.02 -28.97
CA GLY A 187 34.90 10.88 -29.39
C GLY A 187 35.33 12.27 -29.88
N ARG A 188 36.61 12.41 -30.19
CA ARG A 188 37.22 13.66 -30.62
C ARG A 188 38.41 13.40 -31.54
N PRO A 189 38.79 14.36 -32.40
CA PRO A 189 40.03 14.27 -33.15
C PRO A 189 41.25 14.38 -32.21
N ALA A 190 42.37 13.81 -32.65
CA ALA A 190 43.65 14.00 -31.99
C ALA A 190 44.08 15.48 -32.06
N ASP A 191 44.54 16.04 -30.95
CA ASP A 191 45.14 17.38 -30.97
C ASP A 191 46.48 17.34 -31.74
N PRO A 192 46.99 18.49 -32.22
CA PRO A 192 48.20 18.52 -33.04
C PRO A 192 49.40 17.82 -32.40
N ASN A 193 49.58 17.93 -31.08
CA ASN A 193 50.71 17.35 -30.36
C ASN A 193 50.52 15.83 -30.19
N GLY A 194 49.32 15.41 -29.75
CA GLY A 194 48.96 14.00 -29.63
C GLY A 194 49.07 13.26 -30.97
N LYS A 195 48.61 13.89 -32.06
CA LYS A 195 48.71 13.36 -33.42
C LYS A 195 50.15 13.19 -33.87
N ALA A 196 50.98 14.21 -33.71
CA ALA A 196 52.41 14.15 -34.06
C ALA A 196 53.15 13.08 -33.25
N PHE A 197 52.86 12.97 -31.96
CA PHE A 197 53.47 11.98 -31.06
C PHE A 197 53.18 10.54 -31.52
N TRP A 198 51.91 10.19 -31.71
CA TRP A 198 51.52 8.82 -32.07
C TRP A 198 51.91 8.47 -33.51
N THR A 199 51.77 9.41 -34.46
CA THR A 199 52.22 9.22 -35.84
C THR A 199 53.72 8.89 -35.87
N GLY A 200 54.55 9.69 -35.20
CA GLY A 200 55.99 9.45 -35.14
C GLY A 200 56.36 8.13 -34.45
N ARG A 201 55.57 7.65 -33.48
CA ARG A 201 55.79 6.33 -32.86
C ARG A 201 55.44 5.17 -33.78
N LEU A 202 54.37 5.29 -34.55
CA LEU A 202 53.97 4.31 -35.56
C LEU A 202 55.01 4.25 -36.70
N ASP A 203 55.49 5.40 -37.17
CA ASP A 203 56.55 5.48 -38.18
C ASP A 203 57.86 4.83 -37.72
N ARG A 204 58.14 4.85 -36.40
CA ARG A 204 59.29 4.22 -35.76
C ARG A 204 59.05 2.76 -35.32
N GLY A 205 57.98 2.13 -35.77
CA GLY A 205 57.75 0.69 -35.59
C GLY A 205 56.90 0.30 -34.37
N THR A 206 56.23 1.23 -33.69
CA THR A 206 55.16 0.86 -32.74
C THR A 206 54.03 0.17 -33.52
N THR A 207 53.56 -0.98 -33.06
CA THR A 207 52.47 -1.70 -33.75
C THR A 207 51.14 -0.99 -33.56
N ARG A 208 50.24 -1.12 -34.55
CA ARG A 208 48.84 -0.66 -34.44
C ARG A 208 48.14 -1.27 -33.21
N ASP A 209 48.46 -2.53 -32.88
CA ASP A 209 47.95 -3.22 -31.70
C ASP A 209 48.36 -2.52 -30.40
N SER A 210 49.66 -2.21 -30.25
CA SER A 210 50.18 -1.52 -29.07
C SER A 210 49.63 -0.10 -28.95
N PHE A 211 49.41 0.59 -30.07
CA PHE A 211 48.82 1.92 -30.09
C PHE A 211 47.35 1.89 -29.65
N VAL A 212 46.51 1.09 -30.32
CA VAL A 212 45.07 0.97 -30.00
C VAL A 212 44.87 0.53 -28.55
N ARG A 213 45.63 -0.47 -28.08
CA ARG A 213 45.58 -0.91 -26.68
C ARG A 213 45.98 0.20 -25.71
N GLY A 214 46.99 1.00 -26.06
CA GLY A 214 47.43 2.14 -25.27
C GLY A 214 46.35 3.21 -25.14
N VAL A 215 45.59 3.48 -26.21
CA VAL A 215 44.46 4.42 -26.17
C VAL A 215 43.28 3.86 -25.38
N ILE A 216 42.91 2.58 -25.58
CA ILE A 216 41.86 1.90 -24.81
C ILE A 216 42.15 1.98 -23.30
N ARG A 217 43.40 1.78 -22.88
CA ARG A 217 43.82 1.78 -21.47
C ARG A 217 44.30 3.15 -20.96
N SER A 218 44.01 4.22 -21.69
CA SER A 218 44.38 5.58 -21.29
C SER A 218 43.46 6.12 -20.19
N ASN A 219 43.94 7.10 -19.41
CA ASN A 219 43.07 7.86 -18.49
C ASN A 219 41.94 8.57 -19.24
N GLU A 220 42.22 9.05 -20.44
CA GLU A 220 41.28 9.80 -21.26
C GLU A 220 40.07 8.94 -21.68
N ARG A 221 40.28 7.63 -21.92
CA ARG A 221 39.18 6.68 -22.09
C ARG A 221 38.55 6.27 -20.76
N ALA A 222 39.38 5.94 -19.76
CA ALA A 222 38.92 5.31 -18.52
C ALA A 222 38.07 6.25 -17.65
N VAL A 223 38.43 7.52 -17.52
CA VAL A 223 37.74 8.45 -16.60
C VAL A 223 36.29 8.72 -17.05
N PRO A 224 36.01 9.11 -18.31
CA PRO A 224 34.63 9.27 -18.78
C PRO A 224 33.83 7.97 -18.74
N LEU A 225 34.46 6.83 -19.09
CA LEU A 225 33.81 5.52 -19.05
C LEU A 225 33.34 5.15 -17.65
N VAL A 226 34.21 5.30 -16.65
CA VAL A 226 33.85 4.98 -15.27
C VAL A 226 32.80 5.96 -14.74
N ARG A 227 32.94 7.26 -15.01
CA ARG A 227 31.94 8.26 -14.59
C ARG A 227 30.56 7.97 -15.19
N GLY A 228 30.52 7.69 -16.49
CA GLY A 228 29.29 7.33 -17.19
C GLY A 228 28.66 6.06 -16.61
N ALA A 229 29.46 5.04 -16.30
CA ALA A 229 28.97 3.80 -15.71
C ALA A 229 28.30 4.02 -14.33
N TYR A 230 28.88 4.86 -13.48
CA TYR A 230 28.26 5.22 -12.19
C TYR A 230 26.94 5.97 -12.37
N LEU A 231 26.88 6.94 -13.28
CA LEU A 231 25.65 7.68 -13.55
C LEU A 231 24.56 6.77 -14.14
N ALA A 232 24.92 5.95 -15.14
CA ALA A 232 23.97 5.07 -15.81
C ALA A 232 23.44 3.95 -14.90
N MET A 233 24.30 3.35 -14.06
CA MET A 233 23.92 2.18 -13.27
C MET A 233 23.44 2.53 -11.85
N LEU A 234 23.99 3.58 -11.24
CA LEU A 234 23.73 3.97 -9.85
C LEU A 234 23.05 5.33 -9.71
N GLY A 235 22.78 6.05 -10.80
CA GLY A 235 22.10 7.35 -10.76
C GLY A 235 22.90 8.47 -10.05
N ARG A 236 24.20 8.28 -9.82
CA ARG A 236 25.04 9.25 -9.09
C ARG A 236 26.48 9.29 -9.60
N ALA A 237 27.20 10.34 -9.23
CA ALA A 237 28.64 10.42 -9.48
C ALA A 237 29.43 9.45 -8.56
N ALA A 238 30.54 8.94 -9.08
CA ALA A 238 31.55 8.24 -8.28
C ALA A 238 32.22 9.21 -7.31
N ASP A 239 32.42 8.80 -6.06
CA ASP A 239 33.27 9.53 -5.13
C ASP A 239 34.74 9.49 -5.62
N PRO A 240 35.61 10.43 -5.18
CA PRO A 240 36.99 10.49 -5.67
C PRO A 240 37.78 9.19 -5.52
N SER A 241 37.54 8.44 -4.44
CA SER A 241 38.25 7.18 -4.17
C SER A 241 37.73 6.03 -5.02
N GLY A 242 36.40 5.91 -5.15
CA GLY A 242 35.74 4.96 -6.02
C GLY A 242 36.12 5.16 -7.49
N LEU A 243 36.12 6.41 -7.96
CA LEU A 243 36.55 6.77 -9.31
C LEU A 243 38.01 6.36 -9.56
N ALA A 244 38.93 6.74 -8.66
CA ALA A 244 40.34 6.42 -8.79
C ALA A 244 40.59 4.90 -8.82
N SER A 245 39.92 4.15 -7.95
CA SER A 245 40.02 2.69 -7.85
C SER A 245 39.52 1.99 -9.13
N LYS A 246 38.34 2.36 -9.63
CA LYS A 246 37.78 1.75 -10.84
C LYS A 246 38.55 2.14 -12.10
N VAL A 247 39.04 3.38 -12.19
CA VAL A 247 39.93 3.80 -13.28
C VAL A 247 41.24 3.00 -13.27
N ASP A 248 41.86 2.79 -12.11
CA ASP A 248 43.07 1.97 -11.98
C ASP A 248 42.82 0.52 -12.44
N GLN A 249 41.73 -0.09 -11.97
CA GLN A 249 41.33 -1.45 -12.36
C GLN A 249 41.12 -1.56 -13.87
N TYR A 250 40.44 -0.58 -14.48
CA TYR A 250 40.19 -0.57 -15.93
C TYR A 250 41.49 -0.44 -16.72
N ARG A 251 42.39 0.47 -16.32
CA ARG A 251 43.66 0.71 -17.02
C ARG A 251 44.60 -0.49 -16.96
N HIS A 252 44.58 -1.23 -15.86
CA HIS A 252 45.41 -2.42 -15.67
C HIS A 252 44.73 -3.74 -16.07
N ALA A 253 43.63 -3.67 -16.84
CA ALA A 253 42.89 -4.83 -17.35
C ALA A 253 42.43 -5.81 -16.25
N ARG A 254 42.10 -5.28 -15.06
CA ARG A 254 41.48 -6.01 -13.95
C ARG A 254 39.94 -5.91 -13.99
N THR A 255 39.41 -4.99 -14.79
CA THR A 255 37.99 -4.89 -15.13
C THR A 255 37.82 -4.39 -16.56
N TRP A 256 36.61 -4.53 -17.08
CA TRP A 256 36.19 -4.19 -18.44
C TRP A 256 34.81 -3.56 -18.37
N GLU A 257 34.39 -2.87 -19.43
CA GLU A 257 33.13 -2.15 -19.47
C GLU A 257 31.95 -3.00 -18.99
N LEU A 258 31.79 -4.22 -19.51
CA LEU A 258 30.67 -5.09 -19.14
C LEU A 258 30.72 -5.49 -17.65
N GLU A 259 31.88 -5.87 -17.12
CA GLU A 259 32.02 -6.28 -15.71
C GLU A 259 31.88 -5.07 -14.76
N LEU A 260 32.26 -3.87 -15.22
CA LEU A 260 32.06 -2.64 -14.48
C LEU A 260 30.56 -2.34 -14.34
N LEU A 261 29.81 -2.40 -15.44
CA LEU A 261 28.36 -2.18 -15.43
C LEU A 261 27.64 -3.22 -14.56
N ALA A 262 27.94 -4.51 -14.78
CA ALA A 262 27.40 -5.61 -13.99
C ALA A 262 27.75 -5.51 -12.50
N GLY A 263 28.99 -5.14 -12.18
CA GLY A 263 29.45 -4.96 -10.81
C GLY A 263 28.82 -3.77 -10.10
N LEU A 264 28.42 -2.71 -10.81
CA LEU A 264 27.75 -1.54 -10.23
C LEU A 264 26.25 -1.83 -10.02
N LEU A 265 25.52 -2.19 -11.08
CA LEU A 265 24.07 -2.42 -11.00
C LEU A 265 23.72 -3.69 -10.22
N GLY A 266 24.60 -4.69 -10.20
CA GLY A 266 24.45 -5.92 -9.42
C GLY A 266 24.88 -5.80 -7.95
N SER A 267 25.31 -4.62 -7.51
CA SER A 267 25.85 -4.40 -6.16
C SER A 267 24.76 -4.29 -5.09
N SER A 268 25.15 -4.47 -3.82
CA SER A 268 24.27 -4.17 -2.68
C SER A 268 23.85 -2.70 -2.64
N GLU A 269 24.69 -1.79 -3.15
CA GLU A 269 24.34 -0.38 -3.26
C GLU A 269 23.13 -0.20 -4.17
N ALA A 270 23.18 -0.70 -5.41
CA ALA A 270 22.06 -0.63 -6.35
C ALA A 270 20.79 -1.26 -5.78
N ARG A 271 20.93 -2.39 -5.11
CA ARG A 271 19.81 -3.11 -4.47
C ARG A 271 19.15 -2.30 -3.36
N ASN A 272 19.95 -1.57 -2.58
CA ASN A 272 19.48 -0.71 -1.48
C ASN A 272 19.02 0.69 -1.94
N GLN A 273 19.32 1.11 -3.17
CA GLN A 273 18.88 2.39 -3.71
C GLN A 273 17.36 2.49 -3.83
N GLY A 274 16.86 3.74 -3.85
CA GLY A 274 15.46 4.05 -4.08
C GLY A 274 14.65 4.37 -2.82
N CYS A 275 15.29 4.59 -1.66
CA CYS A 275 14.63 5.28 -0.56
C CYS A 275 14.23 6.71 -0.97
N ASP A 276 13.16 7.23 -0.39
CA ASP A 276 12.75 8.61 -0.65
C ASP A 276 13.79 9.59 -0.06
N PRO A 277 14.19 10.64 -0.80
CA PRO A 277 15.21 11.57 -0.32
C PRO A 277 14.71 12.62 0.68
N PHE A 278 13.39 12.80 0.83
CA PHE A 278 12.81 13.89 1.61
C PHE A 278 12.99 13.68 3.12
N ASP A 279 12.72 12.49 3.65
CA ASP A 279 13.01 12.13 5.04
C ASP A 279 13.93 10.89 5.13
N GLY A 280 15.22 11.11 4.83
CA GLY A 280 16.23 10.05 4.76
C GLY A 280 16.58 9.33 6.08
N ARG A 281 15.80 9.51 7.15
CA ARG A 281 16.00 8.80 8.44
C ARG A 281 15.65 7.33 8.35
N LYS A 282 14.54 7.03 7.68
CA LYS A 282 14.08 5.68 7.38
C LYS A 282 13.66 5.64 5.92
N CYS A 283 13.90 4.51 5.27
CA CYS A 283 13.76 4.41 3.82
C CYS A 283 12.37 4.80 3.30
N PHE A 284 11.33 4.51 4.10
CA PHE A 284 9.93 4.71 3.75
C PHE A 284 9.36 6.08 4.14
N LEU A 285 10.10 6.95 4.84
CA LEU A 285 9.57 8.25 5.23
C LEU A 285 9.85 9.32 4.15
N PRO A 286 8.89 10.21 3.85
CA PRO A 286 7.51 10.21 4.35
C PRO A 286 6.69 9.04 3.77
N PHE A 287 5.73 8.54 4.55
CA PHE A 287 4.84 7.42 4.20
C PHE A 287 3.37 7.83 4.35
N PRO A 288 2.40 7.26 3.60
CA PRO A 288 2.57 6.53 2.34
C PRO A 288 3.13 7.43 1.25
N ASN A 289 3.70 6.86 0.17
CA ASN A 289 4.34 7.64 -0.88
C ASN A 289 4.45 6.85 -2.19
N ASP A 290 3.95 7.43 -3.28
CA ASP A 290 3.96 6.80 -4.61
C ASP A 290 5.36 6.58 -5.18
N HIS A 291 6.39 7.18 -4.58
CA HIS A 291 7.79 6.86 -4.82
C HIS A 291 8.11 5.36 -4.61
N PHE A 292 7.34 4.67 -3.76
CA PHE A 292 7.49 3.23 -3.52
C PHE A 292 6.55 2.37 -4.39
N THR A 293 6.04 2.93 -5.49
CA THR A 293 5.19 2.23 -6.46
C THR A 293 5.85 2.16 -7.83
N THR A 294 5.32 1.32 -8.69
CA THR A 294 5.63 1.27 -10.13
C THR A 294 4.36 1.40 -10.94
N THR A 295 4.46 1.91 -12.16
CA THR A 295 3.36 1.84 -13.13
C THR A 295 3.06 0.38 -13.46
N ASP A 296 1.78 0.02 -13.40
CA ASP A 296 1.25 -1.28 -13.84
C ASP A 296 -0.15 -1.07 -14.44
N PRO A 297 -0.26 -0.92 -15.78
CA PRO A 297 -1.53 -0.73 -16.47
C PRO A 297 -2.51 -1.91 -16.33
N GLY A 298 -2.04 -3.05 -15.80
CA GLY A 298 -2.86 -4.21 -15.52
C GLY A 298 -3.62 -4.14 -14.20
N THR A 299 -3.51 -3.04 -13.44
CA THR A 299 -4.24 -2.80 -12.17
C THR A 299 -5.28 -1.70 -12.33
N ALA A 300 -6.23 -1.59 -11.39
CA ALA A 300 -7.29 -0.59 -11.46
C ALA A 300 -6.77 0.85 -11.31
N THR A 301 -5.74 1.06 -10.49
CA THR A 301 -5.10 2.36 -10.25
C THR A 301 -4.02 2.69 -11.29
N GLY A 302 -3.65 1.72 -12.15
CA GLY A 302 -2.49 1.84 -13.03
C GLY A 302 -1.15 1.80 -12.28
N ARG A 303 -1.15 1.44 -10.98
CA ARG A 303 0.03 1.38 -10.12
C ARG A 303 0.08 0.06 -9.34
N ARG A 304 1.27 -0.28 -8.88
CA ARG A 304 1.51 -1.40 -7.96
C ARG A 304 2.54 -1.02 -6.93
N ILE A 305 2.33 -1.43 -5.68
CA ILE A 305 3.33 -1.33 -4.61
C ILE A 305 4.60 -2.09 -5.04
N ALA A 306 5.76 -1.47 -4.86
CA ALA A 306 7.04 -1.95 -5.36
C ALA A 306 8.11 -1.98 -4.25
N PHE A 307 7.77 -2.48 -3.06
CA PHE A 307 8.69 -2.55 -1.94
C PHE A 307 9.82 -3.53 -2.22
N LYS A 308 11.06 -3.07 -2.11
CA LYS A 308 12.24 -3.93 -2.06
C LYS A 308 12.37 -4.52 -0.65
N ARG A 309 12.76 -5.80 -0.59
CA ARG A 309 13.04 -6.47 0.68
C ARG A 309 14.08 -5.74 1.51
N GLU A 310 15.01 -5.05 0.84
CA GLU A 310 16.12 -4.35 1.46
C GLU A 310 15.72 -3.05 2.16
N TRP A 311 14.58 -2.48 1.79
CA TRP A 311 14.03 -1.27 2.40
C TRP A 311 13.35 -1.57 3.74
N LEU A 312 12.84 -2.78 3.90
CA LEU A 312 12.13 -3.23 5.09
C LEU A 312 13.11 -3.47 6.24
N ALA A 313 12.82 -2.89 7.40
CA ALA A 313 13.65 -3.00 8.59
C ALA A 313 13.80 -4.47 9.02
N PRO A 314 15.03 -4.94 9.33
CA PRO A 314 15.20 -6.27 9.87
C PRO A 314 14.70 -6.34 11.32
N ASN A 315 14.19 -7.50 11.73
CA ASN A 315 13.94 -7.78 13.15
C ASN A 315 15.27 -7.96 13.92
N ALA A 316 15.20 -8.17 15.24
CA ALA A 316 16.33 -8.35 16.13
C ALA A 316 17.21 -9.57 15.77
N GLN A 317 16.68 -10.52 15.00
CA GLN A 317 17.39 -11.69 14.48
C GLN A 317 18.01 -11.45 13.09
N GLY A 318 17.88 -10.24 12.52
CA GLY A 318 18.40 -9.88 11.21
C GLY A 318 17.51 -10.31 10.04
N VAL A 319 16.31 -10.83 10.30
CA VAL A 319 15.36 -11.25 9.26
C VAL A 319 14.61 -10.04 8.73
N ARG A 320 14.68 -9.83 7.41
CA ARG A 320 13.90 -8.78 6.73
C ARG A 320 12.57 -9.34 6.26
N PRO A 321 11.45 -8.62 6.52
CA PRO A 321 10.14 -9.02 6.08
C PRO A 321 10.06 -9.30 4.58
N ASN A 322 9.22 -10.24 4.18
CA ASN A 322 8.94 -10.58 2.79
C ASN A 322 7.88 -9.62 2.20
N PRO A 323 8.23 -8.71 1.27
CA PRO A 323 7.29 -7.73 0.72
C PRO A 323 6.21 -8.32 -0.21
N GLN A 324 6.25 -9.62 -0.54
CA GLN A 324 5.43 -10.21 -1.60
C GLN A 324 3.93 -9.89 -1.47
N GLU A 325 3.36 -9.98 -0.27
CA GLU A 325 1.93 -9.75 -0.05
C GLU A 325 1.53 -8.27 -0.16
N TRP A 326 2.43 -7.35 0.19
CA TRP A 326 2.25 -5.92 -0.03
C TRP A 326 2.39 -5.54 -1.50
N ASN A 327 3.35 -6.15 -2.21
CA ASN A 327 3.58 -5.90 -3.63
C ASN A 327 2.46 -6.43 -4.55
N ARG A 328 1.46 -7.12 -4.00
CA ARG A 328 0.20 -7.39 -4.71
C ARG A 328 -0.67 -6.14 -4.84
N ASN A 329 -0.60 -5.24 -3.87
CA ASN A 329 -1.49 -4.10 -3.79
C ASN A 329 -1.29 -3.13 -4.95
N ASP A 330 -2.40 -2.59 -5.44
CA ASP A 330 -2.43 -1.51 -6.43
C ASP A 330 -2.45 -0.10 -5.80
N GLY A 331 -2.34 -0.02 -4.47
CA GLY A 331 -2.21 1.24 -3.73
C GLY A 331 -2.05 1.02 -2.22
N PHE A 332 -2.11 2.12 -1.47
CA PHE A 332 -2.01 2.12 0.00
C PHE A 332 -3.38 1.99 0.67
N SER A 333 -3.40 1.81 1.99
CA SER A 333 -4.65 1.59 2.74
C SER A 333 -5.64 2.76 2.59
N PRO A 334 -6.98 2.52 2.49
CA PRO A 334 -7.97 3.58 2.59
C PRO A 334 -7.98 4.29 3.96
N GLY A 335 -7.39 3.68 5.00
CA GLY A 335 -7.20 4.30 6.31
C GLY A 335 -5.75 4.74 6.59
N GLN A 336 -4.90 4.82 5.56
CA GLN A 336 -3.46 5.03 5.77
C GLN A 336 -3.19 6.36 6.50
N SER A 337 -2.39 6.33 7.57
CA SER A 337 -1.91 7.57 8.19
C SER A 337 -0.68 8.09 7.45
N GLY A 338 -0.63 9.41 7.22
CA GLY A 338 0.60 10.10 6.83
C GLY A 338 1.60 10.10 7.98
N LEU A 339 2.87 9.83 7.67
CA LEU A 339 3.97 9.74 8.61
C LEU A 339 5.19 10.47 8.09
N LEU A 340 5.74 11.34 8.93
CA LEU A 340 7.02 12.02 8.68
C LEU A 340 7.58 12.53 10.00
N LYS A 341 8.85 12.93 10.00
CA LYS A 341 9.40 13.71 11.11
C LYS A 341 9.51 15.20 10.78
N VAL A 342 8.96 16.03 11.66
CA VAL A 342 9.13 17.49 11.66
C VAL A 342 9.84 17.92 12.96
N PRO A 343 11.17 18.12 12.95
CA PRO A 343 11.91 18.41 14.17
C PRO A 343 11.48 19.73 14.84
N GLY A 344 11.00 19.63 16.08
CA GLY A 344 10.64 20.78 16.91
C GLY A 344 9.32 21.44 16.55
N ILE A 345 8.44 20.76 15.81
CA ILE A 345 7.07 21.22 15.56
C ILE A 345 6.29 21.36 16.87
N ASP A 346 5.48 22.40 16.92
CA ASP A 346 4.47 22.64 17.95
C ASP A 346 3.12 22.80 17.22
N LEU A 347 2.17 21.89 17.48
CA LEU A 347 0.92 21.82 16.71
C LEU A 347 0.02 23.04 16.98
N ASP A 348 -0.03 23.50 18.22
CA ASP A 348 -0.82 24.65 18.64
C ASP A 348 -0.29 25.94 18.01
N GLN A 349 1.03 26.19 18.08
CA GLN A 349 1.64 27.34 17.41
C GLN A 349 1.53 27.26 15.89
N THR A 350 1.50 26.03 15.34
CA THR A 350 1.32 25.81 13.92
C THR A 350 -0.11 26.14 13.48
N GLY A 351 -1.11 25.99 14.35
CA GLY A 351 -2.53 26.03 13.99
C GLY A 351 -2.93 24.79 13.21
N ALA A 352 -2.35 23.64 13.53
CA ALA A 352 -2.72 22.37 12.90
C ALA A 352 -4.10 21.92 13.38
N ALA A 353 -4.91 21.35 12.49
CA ALA A 353 -6.12 20.64 12.90
C ALA A 353 -5.71 19.46 13.80
N THR A 354 -6.25 19.40 15.01
CA THR A 354 -6.00 18.36 16.02
C THR A 354 -7.26 17.52 16.24
N LEU A 355 -7.16 16.45 17.04
CA LEU A 355 -8.29 15.56 17.28
C LEU A 355 -9.50 16.26 17.91
N ASP A 356 -9.26 17.28 18.73
CA ASP A 356 -10.27 18.12 19.40
C ASP A 356 -10.78 19.30 18.55
N ASP A 357 -10.14 19.57 17.40
CA ASP A 357 -10.56 20.60 16.44
C ASP A 357 -10.31 20.14 15.00
N ILE A 358 -11.00 19.06 14.60
CA ILE A 358 -10.87 18.48 13.26
C ILE A 358 -11.26 19.52 12.20
N GLY A 359 -12.29 20.34 12.46
CA GLY A 359 -12.85 21.31 11.52
C GLY A 359 -11.84 22.31 10.96
N ALA A 360 -10.77 22.61 11.71
CA ALA A 360 -9.69 23.50 11.29
C ALA A 360 -8.96 23.04 10.00
N TYR A 361 -9.10 21.78 9.56
CA TYR A 361 -8.52 21.32 8.28
C TYR A 361 -9.05 22.13 7.07
N ALA A 362 -10.27 22.67 7.19
CA ALA A 362 -10.96 23.40 6.14
C ALA A 362 -10.53 24.87 6.04
N ASP A 363 -9.83 25.41 7.04
CA ASP A 363 -9.43 26.82 7.09
C ASP A 363 -8.55 27.21 5.91
N GLU A 364 -8.81 28.34 5.26
CA GLU A 364 -8.10 28.73 4.02
C GLU A 364 -6.57 28.68 4.19
N ASP A 365 -6.06 29.08 5.35
CA ASP A 365 -4.65 29.13 5.73
C ASP A 365 -4.15 27.89 6.51
N ALA A 366 -4.95 26.82 6.60
CA ALA A 366 -4.56 25.58 7.29
C ALA A 366 -3.13 25.14 6.89
N PRO A 367 -2.25 24.88 7.87
CA PRO A 367 -0.82 24.62 7.64
C PRO A 367 -0.55 23.20 7.17
N ILE A 368 -1.45 22.26 7.46
CA ILE A 368 -1.34 20.85 7.11
C ILE A 368 -2.64 20.47 6.41
N VAL A 369 -2.54 20.09 5.15
CA VAL A 369 -3.71 19.72 4.33
C VAL A 369 -3.42 18.47 3.52
N ALA A 370 -4.48 17.73 3.20
CA ALA A 370 -4.46 16.69 2.18
C ALA A 370 -5.45 17.06 1.09
N ILE A 371 -5.03 16.97 -0.17
CA ILE A 371 -5.82 17.30 -1.34
C ILE A 371 -6.08 16.04 -2.13
N ASP A 372 -7.36 15.78 -2.45
CA ASP A 372 -7.76 14.79 -3.43
C ASP A 372 -7.39 15.32 -4.83
N ALA A 373 -6.45 14.68 -5.52
CA ALA A 373 -5.91 15.18 -6.78
C ALA A 373 -6.90 15.05 -7.95
N GLU A 374 -7.94 14.23 -7.80
CA GLU A 374 -9.00 14.05 -8.79
C GLU A 374 -10.05 15.16 -8.72
N THR A 375 -10.35 15.66 -7.52
CA THR A 375 -11.40 16.65 -7.28
C THR A 375 -10.87 18.06 -6.97
N GLY A 376 -9.63 18.17 -6.47
CA GLY A 376 -9.06 19.39 -5.91
C GLY A 376 -9.61 19.76 -4.52
N GLU A 377 -10.45 18.91 -3.93
CA GLU A 377 -11.05 19.15 -2.62
C GLU A 377 -10.10 18.74 -1.48
N ARG A 378 -10.28 19.38 -0.31
CA ARG A 378 -9.53 19.04 0.90
C ARG A 378 -10.14 17.81 1.57
N GLN A 379 -9.30 16.82 1.88
CA GLN A 379 -9.70 15.70 2.71
C GLN A 379 -9.65 16.08 4.19
N PRO A 380 -10.70 15.73 4.98
CA PRO A 380 -10.68 15.82 6.43
C PRO A 380 -9.53 15.02 7.06
N LEU A 381 -8.69 15.70 7.85
CA LEU A 381 -7.60 15.08 8.59
C LEU A 381 -7.35 15.79 9.91
N PHE A 382 -6.66 15.11 10.82
CA PHE A 382 -6.06 15.74 11.99
C PHE A 382 -4.58 15.33 12.13
N ALA A 383 -3.80 16.19 12.76
CA ALA A 383 -2.40 16.01 13.06
C ALA A 383 -2.21 15.65 14.54
N GLU A 384 -1.30 14.72 14.83
CA GLU A 384 -0.89 14.42 16.20
C GLU A 384 0.57 13.98 16.29
N LEU A 385 1.20 14.19 17.45
CA LEU A 385 2.57 13.76 17.69
C LEU A 385 2.60 12.39 18.36
N ASP A 386 3.53 11.54 17.92
CA ASP A 386 3.69 10.21 18.47
C ASP A 386 4.18 10.25 19.93
N ALA A 387 3.29 9.89 20.85
CA ALA A 387 3.52 9.77 22.27
C ALA A 387 4.13 8.41 22.67
N ASN A 388 4.11 7.40 21.77
CA ASN A 388 4.71 6.08 22.00
C ASN A 388 6.23 6.07 21.86
N ILE A 389 6.83 7.13 21.31
CA ILE A 389 8.27 7.35 21.36
C ILE A 389 8.67 7.74 22.79
N PRO A 390 9.63 7.03 23.42
CA PRO A 390 10.13 7.37 24.75
C PRO A 390 10.57 8.83 24.82
N GLU A 391 10.27 9.51 25.92
CA GLU A 391 10.56 10.95 26.08
C GLU A 391 12.03 11.31 25.77
N ALA A 392 12.95 10.44 26.17
CA ALA A 392 14.39 10.60 25.90
C ALA A 392 14.76 10.60 24.41
N ASP A 393 13.94 9.96 23.55
CA ASP A 393 14.18 9.77 22.13
C ASP A 393 13.32 10.70 21.26
N ARG A 394 12.35 11.43 21.83
CA ARG A 394 11.42 12.27 21.05
C ARG A 394 12.12 13.31 20.18
N ALA A 395 13.23 13.88 20.65
CA ALA A 395 14.01 14.83 19.86
C ALA A 395 14.57 14.21 18.55
N SER A 396 14.94 12.93 18.57
CA SER A 396 15.47 12.20 17.41
C SER A 396 14.39 11.49 16.60
N ASP A 397 13.33 11.01 17.23
CA ASP A 397 12.50 9.95 16.64
C ASP A 397 10.99 10.19 16.72
N GLN A 398 10.53 11.27 17.38
CA GLN A 398 9.10 11.59 17.39
C GLN A 398 8.60 11.89 15.98
N LEU A 399 7.59 11.12 15.57
CA LEU A 399 6.90 11.28 14.29
C LEU A 399 5.66 12.17 14.46
N LEU A 400 5.29 12.78 13.35
CA LEU A 400 4.01 13.44 13.15
C LEU A 400 3.11 12.49 12.35
N TYR A 401 1.94 12.19 12.91
CA TYR A 401 0.86 11.49 12.24
C TYR A 401 -0.07 12.50 11.56
N LEU A 402 -0.47 12.21 10.32
CA LEU A 402 -1.54 12.87 9.59
C LEU A 402 -2.66 11.85 9.40
N ARG A 403 -3.68 11.87 10.24
CA ARG A 403 -4.72 10.83 10.25
C ARG A 403 -5.94 11.27 9.45
N PRO A 404 -6.47 10.42 8.56
CA PRO A 404 -7.76 10.68 7.94
C PRO A 404 -8.84 10.75 9.03
N ALA A 405 -9.65 11.82 9.06
CA ALA A 405 -10.87 11.87 9.89
C ALA A 405 -12.04 11.13 9.23
N LYS A 406 -11.87 10.78 7.94
CA LYS A 406 -12.70 9.92 7.09
C LYS A 406 -11.74 9.22 6.13
N ASN A 407 -11.94 7.93 5.87
CA ASN A 407 -11.06 7.19 4.95
C ASN A 407 -10.90 7.89 3.60
N TRP A 408 -9.72 7.70 3.02
CA TRP A 408 -9.40 8.10 1.66
C TRP A 408 -10.28 7.34 0.66
N THR A 409 -10.72 8.00 -0.40
CA THR A 409 -11.51 7.36 -1.45
C THR A 409 -10.67 6.32 -2.19
N ALA A 410 -11.19 5.11 -2.37
CA ALA A 410 -10.50 4.03 -3.05
C ALA A 410 -10.12 4.41 -4.49
N GLY A 411 -8.88 4.11 -4.89
CA GLY A 411 -8.36 4.39 -6.23
C GLY A 411 -8.00 5.85 -6.53
N HIS A 412 -8.26 6.79 -5.61
CA HIS A 412 -7.88 8.20 -5.76
C HIS A 412 -6.41 8.44 -5.35
N ARG A 413 -5.82 9.53 -5.84
CA ARG A 413 -4.49 10.00 -5.46
C ARG A 413 -4.62 11.21 -4.55
N TYR A 414 -3.95 11.17 -3.39
CA TYR A 414 -3.95 12.27 -2.43
C TYR A 414 -2.58 12.91 -2.30
N ILE A 415 -2.55 14.22 -2.12
CA ILE A 415 -1.35 15.03 -1.94
C ILE A 415 -1.36 15.59 -0.51
N PHE A 416 -0.38 15.22 0.30
CA PHE A 416 -0.10 15.93 1.55
C PHE A 416 0.71 17.19 1.25
N ALA A 417 0.29 18.33 1.80
CA ALA A 417 1.03 19.58 1.76
C ALA A 417 1.13 20.19 3.15
N LEU A 418 2.36 20.42 3.60
CA LEU A 418 2.67 21.06 4.87
C LEU A 418 3.35 22.40 4.59
N ARG A 419 2.85 23.47 5.20
CA ARG A 419 3.31 24.85 5.04
C ARG A 419 3.28 25.58 6.38
N ASN A 420 4.11 26.62 6.50
CA ASN A 420 4.08 27.54 7.66
C ASN A 420 4.21 26.87 9.04
N LEU A 421 4.80 25.67 9.13
CA LEU A 421 4.97 24.93 10.38
C LEU A 421 5.77 25.74 11.40
N LYS A 422 5.37 25.70 12.67
CA LYS A 422 5.96 26.51 13.75
C LYS A 422 6.59 25.68 14.84
N ARG A 423 7.60 26.27 15.49
CA ARG A 423 8.12 25.81 16.77
C ARG A 423 7.34 26.43 17.92
N ALA A 424 7.57 25.92 19.13
CA ALA A 424 7.00 26.45 20.37
C ALA A 424 7.31 27.95 20.63
N ASP A 425 8.39 28.49 20.06
CA ASP A 425 8.74 29.93 20.15
C ASP A 425 8.07 30.81 19.07
N GLY A 426 7.21 30.23 18.23
CA GLY A 426 6.52 30.89 17.12
C GLY A 426 7.38 31.05 15.84
N SER A 427 8.64 30.60 15.86
CA SER A 427 9.49 30.64 14.66
C SER A 427 9.05 29.63 13.61
N THR A 428 9.11 30.02 12.33
CA THR A 428 8.84 29.10 11.21
C THR A 428 9.92 28.03 11.09
N ILE A 429 9.52 26.80 10.82
CA ILE A 429 10.39 25.67 10.48
C ILE A 429 10.64 25.71 8.96
N PRO A 430 11.89 25.91 8.51
CA PRO A 430 12.19 25.91 7.08
C PRO A 430 12.06 24.51 6.49
N ALA A 431 11.74 24.44 5.19
CA ALA A 431 11.83 23.20 4.42
C ALA A 431 13.21 22.55 4.56
N PRO A 432 13.31 21.21 4.67
CA PRO A 432 14.59 20.53 4.70
C PRO A 432 15.30 20.69 3.35
N ASP A 433 16.63 20.76 3.35
CA ASP A 433 17.44 20.94 2.11
C ASP A 433 17.14 19.87 1.05
N SER A 434 16.79 18.66 1.49
CA SER A 434 16.36 17.55 0.64
C SER A 434 15.15 17.87 -0.22
N PHE A 435 14.23 18.71 0.28
CA PHE A 435 13.03 19.16 -0.43
C PHE A 435 13.19 20.57 -1.02
N ALA A 436 13.86 21.48 -0.30
CA ALA A 436 14.00 22.88 -0.71
C ALA A 436 14.58 23.05 -2.13
N ARG A 437 15.54 22.18 -2.51
CA ARG A 437 16.12 22.15 -3.86
C ARG A 437 15.09 21.89 -4.97
N PHE A 438 14.02 21.14 -4.70
CA PHE A 438 12.97 20.86 -5.69
C PHE A 438 12.13 22.09 -6.01
N LYS A 439 12.10 23.07 -5.08
CA LYS A 439 11.38 24.34 -5.24
C LYS A 439 12.19 25.36 -6.04
N THR A 440 13.52 25.32 -5.97
CA THR A 440 14.39 26.40 -6.44
C THR A 440 15.26 26.08 -7.65
N ASP A 441 15.57 24.80 -7.87
CA ASP A 441 16.47 24.36 -8.95
C ASP A 441 15.71 24.15 -10.27
N ASP A 442 16.37 24.37 -11.40
CA ASP A 442 15.80 24.25 -12.75
C ASP A 442 15.79 22.80 -13.29
N GLY A 443 16.16 21.83 -12.45
CA GLY A 443 16.21 20.41 -12.77
C GLY A 443 17.57 19.97 -13.30
N SER A 444 18.48 20.88 -13.64
CA SER A 444 19.79 20.57 -14.26
C SER A 444 20.78 19.93 -13.28
N ALA A 445 20.58 20.10 -11.98
CA ALA A 445 21.39 19.45 -10.94
C ALA A 445 20.97 18.00 -10.66
N PHE A 446 19.81 17.57 -11.16
CA PHE A 446 19.28 16.23 -10.96
C PHE A 446 19.62 15.32 -12.14
N VAL A 447 19.91 14.05 -11.84
CA VAL A 447 20.26 13.03 -12.82
C VAL A 447 19.57 11.71 -12.49
N GLY A 448 19.23 10.91 -13.52
CA GLY A 448 18.54 9.63 -13.35
C GLY A 448 17.24 9.76 -12.55
N ASP A 449 17.00 8.84 -11.61
CA ASP A 449 15.77 8.81 -10.79
C ASP A 449 15.53 10.12 -10.02
N ALA A 450 16.60 10.82 -9.65
CA ALA A 450 16.46 12.10 -8.96
C ALA A 450 15.86 13.16 -9.89
N HIS A 451 16.13 13.09 -11.20
CA HIS A 451 15.50 13.96 -12.19
C HIS A 451 14.05 13.58 -12.41
N ASP A 452 13.73 12.28 -12.50
CA ASP A 452 12.35 11.81 -12.63
C ASP A 452 11.51 12.22 -11.40
N ARG A 453 12.08 12.10 -10.19
CA ARG A 453 11.46 12.62 -8.96
C ARG A 453 11.29 14.13 -9.00
N TRP A 454 12.24 14.87 -9.56
CA TRP A 454 12.12 16.32 -9.72
C TRP A 454 10.98 16.69 -10.67
N VAL A 455 10.87 16.00 -11.81
CA VAL A 455 9.78 16.18 -12.78
C VAL A 455 8.44 15.87 -12.13
N HIS A 456 8.31 14.74 -11.43
CA HIS A 456 7.10 14.39 -10.67
C HIS A 456 6.70 15.49 -9.68
N GLN A 457 7.68 16.01 -8.92
CA GLN A 457 7.43 17.08 -7.97
C GLN A 457 6.90 18.37 -8.62
N GLN A 458 7.35 18.70 -9.85
CA GLN A 458 6.82 19.87 -10.56
C GLN A 458 5.34 19.69 -10.95
N PHE A 459 4.92 18.47 -11.31
CA PHE A 459 3.50 18.18 -11.55
C PHE A 459 2.69 18.31 -10.25
N LEU A 460 3.19 17.75 -9.15
CA LEU A 460 2.56 17.88 -7.83
C LEU A 460 2.40 19.36 -7.42
N PHE A 461 3.41 20.20 -7.68
CA PHE A 461 3.30 21.64 -7.43
C PHE A 461 2.25 22.34 -8.30
N SER A 462 2.03 21.85 -9.52
CA SER A 462 0.94 22.35 -10.38
C SER A 462 -0.41 22.00 -9.77
N ASP A 463 -0.61 20.76 -9.34
CA ASP A 463 -1.85 20.31 -8.70
C ASP A 463 -2.15 21.14 -7.44
N LEU A 464 -1.13 21.39 -6.61
CA LEU A 464 -1.27 22.25 -5.42
C LEU A 464 -1.61 23.70 -5.77
N ALA A 465 -1.01 24.26 -6.83
CA ALA A 465 -1.31 25.62 -7.26
C ALA A 465 -2.76 25.76 -7.75
N GLU A 466 -3.29 24.73 -8.43
CA GLU A 466 -4.72 24.67 -8.81
C GLU A 466 -5.65 24.59 -7.59
N ALA A 467 -5.21 23.91 -6.52
CA ALA A 467 -5.89 23.89 -5.22
C ALA A 467 -5.64 25.17 -4.35
N GLY A 468 -4.98 26.20 -4.90
CA GLY A 468 -4.74 27.47 -4.21
C GLY A 468 -3.59 27.44 -3.19
N ILE A 469 -2.72 26.43 -3.23
CA ILE A 469 -1.59 26.27 -2.31
C ILE A 469 -0.28 26.65 -3.03
N GLY A 470 0.32 27.76 -2.62
CA GLY A 470 1.60 28.23 -3.16
C GLY A 470 2.80 27.40 -2.70
N VAL A 471 3.82 27.30 -3.57
CA VAL A 471 5.03 26.49 -3.32
C VAL A 471 5.98 27.14 -2.32
N ASP A 472 6.03 28.48 -2.26
CA ASP A 472 7.05 29.23 -1.52
C ASP A 472 7.09 28.89 -0.03
N ASP A 473 5.92 28.71 0.59
CA ASP A 473 5.79 28.45 2.04
C ASP A 473 5.76 26.96 2.40
N LEU A 474 5.86 26.06 1.41
CA LEU A 474 5.87 24.62 1.67
C LEU A 474 7.12 24.21 2.46
N TYR A 475 6.88 23.51 3.57
CA TYR A 475 7.86 22.71 4.29
C TYR A 475 8.13 21.40 3.55
N LEU A 476 7.08 20.65 3.19
CA LEU A 476 7.16 19.38 2.46
C LEU A 476 5.83 19.10 1.74
N ALA A 477 5.88 18.44 0.59
CA ALA A 477 4.69 17.90 -0.07
C ALA A 477 5.01 16.62 -0.84
N TRP A 478 4.15 15.61 -0.74
CA TRP A 478 4.27 14.32 -1.43
C TRP A 478 2.88 13.72 -1.65
N ASP A 479 2.78 12.75 -2.56
CA ASP A 479 1.52 12.10 -2.94
C ASP A 479 1.55 10.59 -2.77
N PHE A 480 0.35 10.00 -2.68
CA PHE A 480 0.14 8.56 -2.65
C PHE A 480 -1.20 8.18 -3.29
N THR A 481 -1.27 6.99 -3.87
CA THR A 481 -2.48 6.43 -4.47
C THR A 481 -3.12 5.37 -3.56
N VAL A 482 -4.42 5.49 -3.30
CA VAL A 482 -5.19 4.57 -2.46
C VAL A 482 -5.51 3.29 -3.25
N ALA A 483 -5.44 2.13 -2.59
CA ALA A 483 -5.81 0.85 -3.19
C ALA A 483 -7.25 0.88 -3.72
N SER A 484 -7.49 0.17 -4.82
CA SER A 484 -8.84 0.05 -5.39
C SER A 484 -9.76 -0.82 -4.53
N THR A 485 -11.07 -0.64 -4.66
CA THR A 485 -12.08 -1.51 -4.02
C THR A 485 -11.88 -2.98 -4.41
N GLU A 486 -11.49 -3.25 -5.66
CA GLU A 486 -11.24 -4.62 -6.13
C GLU A 486 -10.01 -5.24 -5.47
N ASN A 487 -8.92 -4.47 -5.30
CA ASN A 487 -7.74 -4.95 -4.59
C ASN A 487 -8.04 -5.31 -3.12
N THR A 488 -8.88 -4.50 -2.46
CA THR A 488 -9.21 -4.66 -1.05
C THR A 488 -10.22 -5.78 -0.81
N THR A 489 -11.31 -5.82 -1.59
CA THR A 489 -12.48 -6.68 -1.31
C THR A 489 -12.62 -7.88 -2.25
N GLY A 490 -11.95 -7.87 -3.40
CA GLY A 490 -12.19 -8.83 -4.49
C GLY A 490 -11.96 -10.30 -4.11
N ARG A 491 -10.98 -10.59 -3.25
CA ARG A 491 -10.71 -11.97 -2.77
C ARG A 491 -11.83 -12.48 -1.85
N MET A 492 -12.36 -11.63 -0.97
CA MET A 492 -13.49 -11.97 -0.09
C MET A 492 -14.77 -12.18 -0.90
N LEU A 493 -15.06 -11.27 -1.86
CA LEU A 493 -16.22 -11.41 -2.76
C LEU A 493 -16.14 -12.69 -3.60
N HIS A 494 -14.94 -13.03 -4.10
CA HIS A 494 -14.73 -14.26 -4.87
C HIS A 494 -15.10 -15.52 -4.07
N ILE A 495 -14.58 -15.68 -2.85
CA ILE A 495 -14.86 -16.88 -2.04
C ILE A 495 -16.32 -16.95 -1.57
N ARG A 496 -16.94 -15.78 -1.32
CA ARG A 496 -18.36 -15.67 -0.98
C ARG A 496 -19.21 -16.16 -2.16
N ASP A 497 -19.00 -15.59 -3.34
CA ASP A 497 -19.83 -15.88 -4.51
C ASP A 497 -19.67 -17.33 -4.95
N ASP A 498 -18.45 -17.86 -4.93
CA ASP A 498 -18.18 -19.26 -5.24
C ASP A 498 -18.85 -20.21 -4.23
N ALA A 499 -18.74 -19.93 -2.92
CA ALA A 499 -19.36 -20.76 -1.90
C ALA A 499 -20.90 -20.72 -1.96
N LEU A 500 -21.49 -19.55 -2.11
CA LEU A 500 -22.94 -19.39 -2.22
C LEU A 500 -23.51 -20.02 -3.49
N ALA A 501 -22.80 -19.92 -4.61
CA ALA A 501 -23.18 -20.59 -5.85
C ALA A 501 -23.16 -22.13 -5.70
N ALA A 502 -22.25 -22.69 -4.91
CA ALA A 502 -22.22 -24.12 -4.64
C ALA A 502 -23.32 -24.60 -3.69
N LEU A 503 -23.83 -23.72 -2.83
CA LEU A 503 -25.00 -24.03 -2.01
C LEU A 503 -26.31 -23.99 -2.82
N ASP A 504 -26.39 -23.21 -3.90
CA ASP A 504 -27.57 -23.09 -4.78
C ASP A 504 -28.88 -22.83 -3.99
N GLY A 505 -28.79 -22.02 -2.93
CA GLY A 505 -29.91 -21.70 -2.05
C GLY A 505 -30.22 -22.72 -0.95
N HIS A 506 -29.48 -23.82 -0.87
CA HIS A 506 -29.59 -24.83 0.19
C HIS A 506 -28.72 -24.51 1.41
N ALA A 507 -29.02 -25.16 2.54
CA ALA A 507 -28.14 -25.17 3.70
C ALA A 507 -26.86 -26.00 3.45
N PRO A 508 -25.74 -25.69 4.13
CA PRO A 508 -24.61 -26.61 4.19
C PRO A 508 -24.99 -27.88 4.97
N ASP A 509 -24.21 -28.96 4.80
CA ASP A 509 -24.29 -30.12 5.69
C ASP A 509 -23.93 -29.68 7.12
N PHE A 510 -24.76 -30.08 8.10
CA PHE A 510 -24.56 -29.76 9.51
C PHE A 510 -24.84 -30.96 10.41
N THR A 511 -24.30 -30.91 11.63
CA THR A 511 -24.51 -31.94 12.65
C THR A 511 -24.73 -31.27 14.00
N ILE A 512 -25.84 -31.60 14.66
CA ILE A 512 -26.06 -31.24 16.06
C ILE A 512 -25.21 -32.15 16.94
N THR A 513 -24.34 -31.56 17.76
CA THR A 513 -23.47 -32.30 18.69
C THR A 513 -23.98 -32.24 20.12
N SER A 514 -24.71 -31.18 20.48
CA SER A 514 -25.28 -30.99 21.81
C SER A 514 -26.60 -30.23 21.76
N VAL A 515 -27.58 -30.68 22.55
CA VAL A 515 -28.79 -29.93 22.87
C VAL A 515 -28.95 -29.94 24.37
N GLN A 516 -28.87 -28.78 24.99
CA GLN A 516 -29.20 -28.58 26.40
C GLN A 516 -30.60 -27.97 26.47
N GLU A 517 -31.55 -28.73 27.02
CA GLU A 517 -32.93 -28.29 27.26
C GLU A 517 -33.00 -27.42 28.53
N ASN A 518 -33.74 -26.32 28.45
CA ASN A 518 -33.99 -25.36 29.53
C ASN A 518 -32.72 -25.02 30.35
N PRO A 519 -31.64 -24.56 29.69
CA PRO A 519 -30.39 -24.22 30.38
C PRO A 519 -30.61 -23.17 31.47
N GLU A 520 -31.57 -22.27 31.28
CA GLU A 520 -32.00 -21.25 32.24
C GLU A 520 -33.37 -20.66 31.89
N ALA A 521 -33.90 -19.79 32.76
CA ALA A 521 -35.20 -19.15 32.54
C ALA A 521 -35.19 -18.25 31.29
N GLY A 522 -36.20 -18.41 30.43
CA GLY A 522 -36.36 -17.65 29.18
C GLY A 522 -35.54 -18.19 27.99
N ILE A 523 -34.74 -19.24 28.19
CA ILE A 523 -34.01 -19.94 27.11
C ILE A 523 -34.46 -21.38 27.10
N VAL A 524 -35.18 -21.79 26.04
CA VAL A 524 -35.69 -23.15 25.93
C VAL A 524 -34.58 -24.14 25.55
N ARG A 525 -33.62 -23.71 24.71
CA ARG A 525 -32.53 -24.58 24.25
C ARG A 525 -31.22 -23.83 24.04
N ARG A 526 -30.14 -24.52 24.37
CA ARG A 526 -28.79 -24.22 23.88
C ARG A 526 -28.38 -25.34 22.94
N VAL A 527 -28.04 -25.01 21.71
CA VAL A 527 -27.70 -25.97 20.66
C VAL A 527 -26.28 -25.72 20.21
N GLU A 528 -25.46 -26.75 20.15
CA GLU A 528 -24.11 -26.70 19.59
C GLU A 528 -23.97 -27.76 18.50
N GLY A 529 -23.11 -27.48 17.54
CA GLY A 529 -22.89 -28.38 16.42
C GLY A 529 -21.74 -27.97 15.53
N THR A 530 -21.68 -28.62 14.38
CA THR A 530 -20.72 -28.34 13.32
C THR A 530 -21.42 -28.20 11.97
N PHE A 531 -20.79 -27.49 11.04
CA PHE A 531 -21.25 -27.35 9.67
C PHE A 531 -20.07 -27.29 8.69
N GLU A 532 -20.30 -27.77 7.48
CA GLU A 532 -19.28 -27.83 6.44
C GLU A 532 -19.23 -26.54 5.62
N VAL A 533 -18.03 -26.03 5.41
CA VAL A 533 -17.75 -24.84 4.60
C VAL A 533 -16.59 -25.11 3.65
N PRO A 534 -16.62 -24.59 2.41
CA PRO A 534 -15.46 -24.72 1.52
C PRO A 534 -14.22 -24.09 2.16
N ASN A 535 -13.12 -24.85 2.16
CA ASN A 535 -11.83 -24.35 2.64
C ASN A 535 -11.09 -23.65 1.51
N TYR A 536 -10.76 -22.37 1.64
CA TYR A 536 -9.91 -21.63 0.70
C TYR A 536 -8.49 -21.41 1.23
N LEU A 537 -8.20 -21.90 2.44
CA LEU A 537 -6.87 -21.80 3.05
C LEU A 537 -6.00 -22.98 2.62
N THR A 538 -4.69 -22.81 2.73
CA THR A 538 -3.74 -23.93 2.63
C THR A 538 -3.96 -24.96 3.74
N GLY A 539 -3.44 -26.16 3.55
CA GLY A 539 -3.48 -27.21 4.57
C GLY A 539 -4.90 -27.58 4.99
N ASP A 540 -5.10 -27.72 6.29
CA ASP A 540 -6.39 -28.02 6.94
C ASP A 540 -7.18 -26.75 7.34
N GLY A 541 -6.67 -25.57 7.01
CA GLY A 541 -7.24 -24.32 7.49
C GLY A 541 -7.14 -24.19 9.01
N SER A 542 -6.04 -24.62 9.63
CA SER A 542 -5.64 -24.25 11.00
C SER A 542 -4.87 -22.91 11.04
N ALA A 543 -4.65 -22.37 12.25
CA ALA A 543 -3.93 -21.10 12.45
C ALA A 543 -2.53 -21.14 11.79
N GLY A 544 -2.16 -20.05 11.11
CA GLY A 544 -0.92 -19.97 10.31
C GLY A 544 -1.06 -20.39 8.85
N ASN A 545 -2.21 -20.95 8.43
CA ASN A 545 -2.51 -21.12 7.01
C ASN A 545 -3.01 -19.80 6.40
N GLY A 546 -2.48 -19.44 5.22
CA GLY A 546 -2.99 -18.35 4.38
C GLY A 546 -3.87 -18.88 3.24
N TYR A 547 -4.26 -18.03 2.30
CA TYR A 547 -5.03 -18.50 1.15
C TYR A 547 -4.25 -19.47 0.26
N HIS A 548 -4.95 -20.50 -0.21
CA HIS A 548 -4.52 -21.34 -1.32
C HIS A 548 -4.94 -20.65 -2.63
N THR A 549 -4.01 -19.98 -3.30
CA THR A 549 -4.30 -19.13 -4.47
C THR A 549 -3.93 -19.77 -5.78
N ASP A 550 -4.72 -19.54 -6.83
CA ASP A 550 -4.29 -19.77 -8.21
C ASP A 550 -3.12 -18.82 -8.54
N PRO A 551 -1.92 -19.32 -8.90
CA PRO A 551 -0.77 -18.46 -9.21
C PRO A 551 -0.99 -17.50 -10.39
N ALA A 552 -1.89 -17.82 -11.32
CA ALA A 552 -2.14 -17.00 -12.50
C ALA A 552 -3.05 -15.79 -12.21
N THR A 553 -3.96 -15.93 -11.24
CA THR A 553 -4.95 -14.90 -10.91
C THR A 553 -4.75 -14.31 -9.51
N GLY A 554 -4.03 -14.99 -8.62
CA GLY A 554 -3.94 -14.63 -7.21
C GLY A 554 -5.24 -14.78 -6.43
N LEU A 555 -6.33 -15.25 -7.05
CA LEU A 555 -7.60 -15.50 -6.38
C LEU A 555 -7.55 -16.79 -5.56
N PRO A 556 -8.19 -16.84 -4.37
CA PRO A 556 -8.26 -18.06 -3.57
C PRO A 556 -9.07 -19.15 -4.30
N VAL A 557 -8.61 -20.40 -4.25
CA VAL A 557 -9.29 -21.55 -4.85
C VAL A 557 -9.49 -22.65 -3.80
N ARG A 558 -10.61 -23.38 -3.92
CA ARG A 558 -10.99 -24.43 -2.96
C ARG A 558 -9.87 -25.45 -2.74
N ASN A 559 -9.66 -25.79 -1.48
CA ASN A 559 -8.73 -26.78 -0.96
C ASN A 559 -9.46 -27.71 0.02
N GLY A 560 -10.52 -28.37 -0.48
CA GLY A 560 -11.37 -29.27 0.30
C GLY A 560 -12.46 -28.56 1.10
N SER A 561 -12.83 -29.17 2.23
CA SER A 561 -13.83 -28.66 3.18
C SER A 561 -13.18 -28.36 4.52
N LEU A 562 -13.72 -27.40 5.25
CA LEU A 562 -13.42 -27.09 6.63
C LEU A 562 -14.69 -27.30 7.46
N THR A 563 -14.56 -27.97 8.60
CA THR A 563 -15.66 -28.16 9.55
C THR A 563 -15.65 -27.00 10.55
N ALA A 564 -16.60 -26.08 10.45
CA ALA A 564 -16.78 -24.99 11.38
C ALA A 564 -17.69 -25.41 12.55
N ARG A 565 -17.53 -24.77 13.71
CA ARG A 565 -18.38 -24.98 14.90
C ARG A 565 -19.42 -23.88 14.99
N PHE A 566 -20.58 -24.20 15.54
CA PHE A 566 -21.57 -23.19 15.90
C PHE A 566 -22.14 -23.43 17.31
N GLY A 567 -22.61 -22.34 17.91
CA GLY A 567 -23.44 -22.36 19.11
C GLY A 567 -24.63 -21.43 18.93
N CYS A 568 -25.81 -21.87 19.38
CA CYS A 568 -27.06 -21.13 19.29
C CYS A 568 -27.82 -21.15 20.62
N SER A 569 -28.34 -19.99 21.02
CA SER A 569 -29.29 -19.85 22.12
C SER A 569 -30.68 -19.57 21.56
N VAL A 570 -31.66 -20.41 21.93
CA VAL A 570 -33.04 -20.35 21.44
C VAL A 570 -33.95 -19.88 22.58
N PRO A 571 -34.70 -18.80 22.41
CA PRO A 571 -35.55 -18.25 23.46
C PRO A 571 -36.82 -19.08 23.68
N ASP A 572 -37.37 -18.93 24.88
CA ASP A 572 -38.73 -19.38 25.20
C ASP A 572 -39.72 -18.27 24.86
N VAL A 573 -40.18 -18.25 23.60
CA VAL A 573 -41.15 -17.25 23.12
C VAL A 573 -42.58 -17.57 23.56
N GLU A 574 -43.41 -16.55 23.80
CA GLU A 574 -44.82 -16.77 24.10
C GLU A 574 -45.57 -17.33 22.87
N GLY A 575 -46.03 -18.57 22.98
CA GLY A 575 -46.72 -19.29 21.90
C GLY A 575 -45.78 -20.07 20.98
N ASP A 576 -46.31 -20.58 19.86
CA ASP A 576 -45.55 -21.38 18.89
C ASP A 576 -44.99 -20.55 17.72
N GLY A 577 -44.72 -19.25 17.94
CA GLY A 577 -44.17 -18.34 16.94
C GLY A 577 -42.66 -18.51 16.72
N PRO A 578 -42.11 -18.09 15.57
CA PRO A 578 -40.67 -18.05 15.35
C PRO A 578 -40.03 -16.77 15.93
N ALA A 579 -38.76 -16.85 16.34
CA ALA A 579 -37.96 -15.76 16.87
C ALA A 579 -36.97 -15.20 15.83
N ARG A 580 -36.56 -13.93 15.99
CA ARG A 580 -35.70 -13.19 15.05
C ARG A 580 -34.28 -13.79 15.03
N PRO A 581 -33.71 -14.17 13.87
CA PRO A 581 -32.35 -14.71 13.81
C PRO A 581 -31.30 -13.59 13.86
N VAL A 582 -30.36 -13.72 14.78
CA VAL A 582 -29.21 -12.81 14.91
C VAL A 582 -27.92 -13.62 14.92
N ILE A 583 -26.97 -13.23 14.08
CA ILE A 583 -25.60 -13.72 14.19
C ILE A 583 -24.86 -12.86 15.20
N TYR A 584 -24.22 -13.50 16.17
CA TYR A 584 -23.38 -12.83 17.15
C TYR A 584 -21.90 -12.95 16.82
N GLY A 585 -21.17 -11.82 16.82
CA GLY A 585 -19.73 -11.77 16.70
C GLY A 585 -19.01 -11.62 18.04
N HIS A 586 -18.09 -12.55 18.34
CA HIS A 586 -17.33 -12.54 19.60
C HIS A 586 -16.18 -11.51 19.64
N GLY A 587 -15.74 -11.16 20.85
CA GLY A 587 -14.65 -10.23 21.14
C GLY A 587 -13.25 -10.78 20.84
N LEU A 588 -12.23 -9.98 21.16
CA LEU A 588 -10.83 -10.21 20.75
C LEU A 588 -10.31 -11.57 21.23
N PHE A 589 -9.87 -12.41 20.29
CA PHE A 589 -9.39 -13.78 20.56
C PHE A 589 -10.35 -14.62 21.40
N GLY A 590 -11.66 -14.37 21.29
CA GLY A 590 -12.72 -15.17 21.89
C GLY A 590 -13.10 -16.40 21.05
N SER A 591 -14.30 -16.91 21.30
CA SER A 591 -14.88 -18.05 20.58
C SER A 591 -16.39 -17.90 20.43
N TYR A 592 -17.00 -18.76 19.60
CA TYR A 592 -18.45 -18.84 19.43
C TYR A 592 -19.20 -18.99 20.77
N GLY A 593 -18.52 -19.45 21.83
CA GLY A 593 -19.08 -19.62 23.16
C GLY A 593 -19.54 -18.32 23.83
N GLU A 594 -19.08 -17.15 23.37
CA GLU A 594 -19.51 -15.85 23.91
C GLU A 594 -21.01 -15.58 23.67
N VAL A 595 -21.62 -16.23 22.66
CA VAL A 595 -23.07 -16.16 22.40
C VAL A 595 -23.93 -16.60 23.60
N PHE A 596 -23.32 -17.31 24.54
CA PHE A 596 -23.96 -17.82 25.74
C PHE A 596 -23.67 -16.98 26.99
N SER A 597 -22.97 -15.86 26.84
CA SER A 597 -22.61 -14.98 27.95
C SER A 597 -23.79 -14.11 28.39
N SER A 598 -23.69 -13.46 29.56
CA SER A 598 -24.84 -12.80 30.19
C SER A 598 -25.54 -11.73 29.35
N PRO A 599 -24.83 -10.79 28.67
CA PRO A 599 -25.47 -9.79 27.81
C PRO A 599 -26.27 -10.41 26.66
N GLN A 600 -25.70 -11.40 25.96
CA GLN A 600 -26.36 -12.06 24.82
C GLN A 600 -27.57 -12.88 25.27
N ARG A 601 -27.49 -13.54 26.43
CA ARG A 601 -28.65 -14.23 27.01
C ARG A 601 -29.82 -13.30 27.32
N THR A 602 -29.52 -12.05 27.69
CA THR A 602 -30.52 -11.01 27.94
C THR A 602 -31.20 -10.64 26.62
N MET A 603 -30.42 -10.39 25.56
CA MET A 603 -30.95 -10.19 24.21
C MET A 603 -31.84 -11.34 23.72
N VAL A 604 -31.40 -12.58 23.92
CA VAL A 604 -32.17 -13.77 23.53
C VAL A 604 -33.52 -13.80 24.23
N LYS A 605 -33.52 -13.78 25.57
CA LYS A 605 -34.71 -14.08 26.36
C LYS A 605 -35.70 -12.91 26.49
N ASP A 606 -35.20 -11.67 26.50
CA ASP A 606 -36.04 -10.48 26.78
C ASP A 606 -36.50 -9.82 25.47
N HIS A 607 -35.95 -10.22 24.32
CA HIS A 607 -36.26 -9.65 23.01
C HIS A 607 -36.58 -10.70 21.93
N ASP A 608 -36.94 -11.94 22.26
CA ASP A 608 -37.37 -12.95 21.27
C ASP A 608 -36.40 -13.13 20.08
N MET A 609 -35.10 -13.28 20.38
CA MET A 609 -34.05 -13.44 19.38
C MET A 609 -33.35 -14.79 19.51
N VAL A 610 -33.10 -15.46 18.38
CA VAL A 610 -32.21 -16.62 18.30
C VAL A 610 -30.82 -16.12 17.96
N TYR A 611 -29.91 -16.16 18.93
CA TYR A 611 -28.51 -15.80 18.72
C TYR A 611 -27.71 -17.04 18.35
N CYS A 612 -27.05 -17.00 17.20
CA CYS A 612 -26.10 -18.02 16.78
C CYS A 612 -24.73 -17.41 16.51
N ALA A 613 -23.66 -18.14 16.79
CA ALA A 613 -22.30 -17.69 16.51
C ALA A 613 -21.43 -18.82 15.96
N THR A 614 -20.39 -18.44 15.23
CA THR A 614 -19.24 -19.27 14.89
C THR A 614 -17.97 -18.52 15.27
N ASP A 615 -16.82 -19.19 15.24
CA ASP A 615 -15.54 -18.56 15.57
C ASP A 615 -15.14 -17.58 14.45
N TRP A 616 -14.75 -16.36 14.84
CA TRP A 616 -13.97 -15.44 13.99
C TRP A 616 -12.56 -15.98 13.82
N ILE A 617 -12.41 -17.12 13.14
CA ILE A 617 -11.09 -17.69 12.88
C ILE A 617 -10.21 -16.65 12.19
N GLY A 618 -8.94 -16.57 12.57
CA GLY A 618 -8.07 -15.44 12.28
C GLY A 618 -7.93 -14.50 13.48
N MET A 619 -8.98 -14.36 14.29
CA MET A 619 -9.04 -13.54 15.51
C MET A 619 -9.78 -14.27 16.65
N SER A 620 -9.64 -15.60 16.71
CA SER A 620 -10.22 -16.48 17.74
C SER A 620 -9.16 -17.01 18.70
N GLU A 621 -9.57 -17.66 19.80
CA GLU A 621 -8.65 -18.27 20.78
C GLU A 621 -7.55 -19.13 20.12
N GLY A 622 -7.87 -19.86 19.05
CA GLY A 622 -6.93 -20.70 18.32
C GLY A 622 -5.83 -19.94 17.57
N ASP A 623 -5.96 -18.63 17.39
CA ASP A 623 -5.09 -17.80 16.56
C ASP A 623 -4.05 -17.01 17.35
N ILE A 624 -4.14 -16.97 18.69
CA ILE A 624 -3.21 -16.23 19.56
C ILE A 624 -1.75 -16.60 19.28
N GLY A 625 -1.47 -17.90 19.12
CA GLY A 625 -0.12 -18.38 18.82
C GLY A 625 0.40 -17.91 17.45
N ASN A 626 -0.47 -17.82 16.45
CA ASN A 626 -0.12 -17.29 15.13
C ASN A 626 0.14 -15.77 15.21
N ALA A 627 -0.73 -15.02 15.89
CA ALA A 627 -0.54 -13.58 16.10
C ALA A 627 0.80 -13.28 16.80
N ALA A 628 1.16 -14.04 17.84
CA ALA A 628 2.44 -13.91 18.51
C ALA A 628 3.65 -14.24 17.61
N THR A 629 3.50 -15.18 16.67
CA THR A 629 4.54 -15.54 15.69
C THR A 629 4.72 -14.42 14.65
N ILE A 630 3.63 -13.86 14.15
CA ILE A 630 3.63 -12.75 13.18
C ILE A 630 4.36 -11.51 13.72
N LEU A 631 4.23 -11.21 15.02
CA LEU A 631 4.93 -10.05 15.60
C LEU A 631 6.45 -10.28 15.77
N GLN A 632 6.93 -11.49 15.56
CA GLN A 632 8.37 -11.79 15.47
C GLN A 632 8.91 -11.64 14.05
N ASP A 633 8.08 -11.97 13.04
CA ASP A 633 8.36 -11.75 11.63
C ASP A 633 7.06 -11.43 10.89
N ILE A 634 6.87 -10.14 10.56
CA ILE A 634 5.65 -9.65 9.92
C ILE A 634 5.47 -10.17 8.48
N SER A 635 6.43 -10.93 7.92
CA SER A 635 6.32 -11.58 6.61
C SER A 635 5.06 -12.42 6.45
N THR A 636 4.58 -13.04 7.54
CA THR A 636 3.44 -13.97 7.50
C THR A 636 2.14 -13.31 7.97
N PHE A 637 2.08 -11.97 8.00
CA PHE A 637 0.90 -11.24 8.48
C PHE A 637 -0.38 -11.63 7.72
N ASN A 638 -0.26 -11.96 6.43
CA ASN A 638 -1.39 -12.39 5.62
C ASN A 638 -2.11 -13.65 6.15
N THR A 639 -1.43 -14.51 6.91
CA THR A 639 -2.07 -15.73 7.46
C THR A 639 -3.15 -15.41 8.49
N LEU A 640 -3.09 -14.23 9.12
CA LEU A 640 -4.13 -13.72 10.00
C LEU A 640 -5.33 -13.18 9.19
N THR A 641 -5.05 -12.36 8.17
CA THR A 641 -6.09 -11.65 7.40
C THR A 641 -6.80 -12.55 6.38
N ASP A 642 -6.08 -13.47 5.75
CA ASP A 642 -6.67 -14.46 4.84
C ASP A 642 -7.57 -15.43 5.63
N ARG A 643 -7.14 -15.82 6.84
CA ARG A 643 -7.94 -16.62 7.75
C ARG A 643 -9.16 -15.87 8.30
N SER A 644 -9.02 -14.58 8.60
CA SER A 644 -10.14 -13.72 9.01
C SER A 644 -11.23 -13.65 7.93
N GLN A 645 -10.85 -13.54 6.65
CA GLN A 645 -11.81 -13.62 5.54
C GLN A 645 -12.47 -15.00 5.42
N GLN A 646 -11.75 -16.10 5.68
CA GLN A 646 -12.38 -17.42 5.82
C GLN A 646 -13.39 -17.43 7.00
N GLY A 647 -13.09 -16.77 8.12
CA GLY A 647 -14.03 -16.60 9.24
C GLY A 647 -15.29 -15.81 8.85
N ILE A 648 -15.16 -14.75 8.06
CA ILE A 648 -16.28 -14.03 7.45
C ILE A 648 -17.11 -14.97 6.57
N LEU A 649 -16.47 -15.77 5.72
CA LEU A 649 -17.18 -16.77 4.90
C LEU A 649 -17.93 -17.79 5.76
N ASN A 650 -17.29 -18.33 6.81
CA ASN A 650 -17.93 -19.29 7.71
C ASN A 650 -19.20 -18.70 8.32
N THR A 651 -19.16 -17.41 8.66
CA THR A 651 -20.29 -16.67 9.23
C THR A 651 -21.40 -16.44 8.21
N ILE A 652 -21.07 -16.15 6.94
CA ILE A 652 -22.06 -16.08 5.84
C ILE A 652 -22.78 -17.42 5.67
N VAL A 653 -22.04 -18.53 5.70
CA VAL A 653 -22.62 -19.87 5.56
C VAL A 653 -23.45 -20.26 6.78
N LEU A 654 -23.08 -19.84 8.00
CA LEU A 654 -23.95 -19.97 9.17
C LEU A 654 -25.27 -19.21 8.98
N GLY A 655 -25.24 -18.02 8.39
CA GLY A 655 -26.45 -17.28 8.01
C GLY A 655 -27.35 -18.06 7.06
N ARG A 656 -26.77 -18.72 6.04
CA ARG A 656 -27.52 -19.62 5.15
C ARG A 656 -28.15 -20.78 5.91
N LEU A 657 -27.43 -21.36 6.86
CA LEU A 657 -27.94 -22.44 7.70
C LEU A 657 -29.14 -22.01 8.58
N MET A 658 -29.16 -20.74 9.03
CA MET A 658 -30.30 -20.19 9.78
C MET A 658 -31.53 -19.92 8.90
N LEU A 659 -31.34 -19.54 7.63
CA LEU A 659 -32.42 -19.08 6.75
C LEU A 659 -32.99 -20.18 5.83
N ALA A 660 -32.18 -21.15 5.43
CA ALA A 660 -32.58 -22.13 4.42
C ALA A 660 -33.68 -23.09 4.95
N PRO A 661 -34.66 -23.49 4.12
CA PRO A 661 -35.73 -24.41 4.54
C PRO A 661 -35.22 -25.78 5.00
N ASP A 662 -34.10 -26.25 4.44
CA ASP A 662 -33.40 -27.47 4.81
C ASP A 662 -32.26 -27.22 5.83
N GLY A 663 -32.17 -26.01 6.38
CA GLY A 663 -31.23 -25.64 7.43
C GLY A 663 -31.73 -25.97 8.84
N PHE A 664 -31.47 -25.09 9.81
CA PHE A 664 -31.78 -25.33 11.21
C PHE A 664 -33.24 -25.70 11.46
N ASN A 665 -34.19 -25.01 10.83
CA ASN A 665 -35.62 -25.29 10.98
C ASN A 665 -36.05 -26.68 10.46
N SER A 666 -35.18 -27.44 9.78
CA SER A 666 -35.44 -28.83 9.41
C SER A 666 -35.15 -29.83 10.54
N ASP A 667 -34.38 -29.44 11.56
CA ASP A 667 -33.99 -30.28 12.69
C ASP A 667 -34.88 -30.05 13.91
N ALA A 668 -35.17 -31.12 14.66
CA ALA A 668 -36.00 -31.07 15.86
C ALA A 668 -35.44 -30.13 16.94
N ALA A 669 -34.13 -29.87 16.96
CA ALA A 669 -33.48 -28.93 17.89
C ALA A 669 -33.99 -27.49 17.72
N PHE A 670 -34.43 -27.10 16.52
CA PHE A 670 -34.94 -25.76 16.22
C PHE A 670 -36.44 -25.75 15.86
N GLN A 671 -37.17 -26.79 16.28
CA GLN A 671 -38.62 -26.86 16.12
C GLN A 671 -39.34 -26.82 17.47
N HIS A 672 -40.54 -26.25 17.46
CA HIS A 672 -41.52 -26.41 18.53
C HIS A 672 -42.03 -27.86 18.60
N PRO A 673 -42.57 -28.31 19.74
CA PRO A 673 -43.30 -29.58 19.80
C PRO A 673 -44.43 -29.61 18.76
N GLY A 674 -44.30 -30.44 17.72
CA GLY A 674 -45.23 -30.48 16.58
C GLY A 674 -44.63 -30.05 15.24
N GLY A 675 -43.36 -29.60 15.23
CA GLY A 675 -42.59 -29.37 14.00
C GLY A 675 -42.65 -27.95 13.44
N ALA A 676 -43.31 -27.01 14.12
CA ALA A 676 -43.29 -25.60 13.71
C ALA A 676 -41.89 -25.00 13.92
N PRO A 677 -41.41 -24.12 13.03
CA PRO A 677 -40.07 -23.54 13.11
C PRO A 677 -39.93 -22.60 14.31
N ARG A 678 -38.75 -22.57 14.94
CA ARG A 678 -38.41 -21.59 15.99
C ARG A 678 -37.63 -20.39 15.47
N ILE A 679 -37.09 -20.45 14.25
CA ILE A 679 -36.35 -19.34 13.64
C ILE A 679 -37.20 -18.70 12.54
N ASP A 680 -37.32 -17.37 12.56
CA ASP A 680 -37.94 -16.61 11.48
C ASP A 680 -36.94 -16.48 10.32
N THR A 681 -37.29 -16.95 9.13
CA THR A 681 -36.39 -16.93 7.96
C THR A 681 -36.61 -15.74 7.03
N THR A 682 -37.41 -14.75 7.44
CA THR A 682 -37.73 -13.58 6.60
C THR A 682 -36.58 -12.58 6.45
N ALA A 683 -35.72 -12.45 7.47
CA ALA A 683 -34.55 -11.59 7.45
C ALA A 683 -33.47 -12.11 8.40
N LEU A 684 -32.22 -11.70 8.17
CA LEU A 684 -31.09 -11.99 9.06
C LEU A 684 -30.51 -10.69 9.60
N PHE A 685 -30.11 -10.72 10.87
CA PHE A 685 -29.53 -9.59 11.58
C PHE A 685 -28.17 -9.93 12.16
N TYR A 686 -27.42 -8.90 12.53
CA TYR A 686 -26.10 -9.01 13.12
C TYR A 686 -25.99 -8.19 14.41
N ASP A 687 -25.36 -8.73 15.44
CA ASP A 687 -24.88 -8.00 16.62
C ASP A 687 -23.44 -8.46 16.92
N GLY A 688 -22.53 -7.53 17.17
CA GLY A 688 -21.15 -7.84 17.52
C GLY A 688 -20.63 -6.84 18.53
N ASN A 689 -19.71 -7.27 19.39
CA ASN A 689 -19.07 -6.37 20.36
C ASN A 689 -17.55 -6.43 20.23
N SER A 690 -16.86 -5.29 20.39
CA SER A 690 -15.40 -5.22 20.36
C SER A 690 -14.85 -5.68 19.00
N GLN A 691 -13.93 -6.66 18.98
CA GLN A 691 -13.50 -7.38 17.77
C GLN A 691 -14.67 -7.86 16.90
N GLY A 692 -15.78 -8.26 17.51
CA GLY A 692 -17.02 -8.57 16.81
C GLY A 692 -17.54 -7.37 16.04
N GLY A 693 -17.54 -6.16 16.60
CA GLY A 693 -17.82 -4.94 15.85
C GLY A 693 -16.78 -4.64 14.75
N VAL A 694 -15.48 -4.75 15.07
CA VAL A 694 -14.37 -4.41 14.15
C VAL A 694 -14.30 -5.31 12.91
N ILE A 695 -14.51 -6.63 13.03
CA ILE A 695 -14.64 -7.53 11.88
C ILE A 695 -16.08 -7.56 11.36
N GLY A 696 -17.05 -7.37 12.25
CA GLY A 696 -18.47 -7.42 11.95
C GLY A 696 -18.90 -6.43 10.88
N GLY A 697 -18.35 -5.22 10.86
CA GLY A 697 -18.62 -4.26 9.78
C GLY A 697 -18.23 -4.81 8.40
N ALA A 698 -17.08 -5.49 8.27
CA ALA A 698 -16.71 -6.18 7.03
C ALA A 698 -17.71 -7.30 6.67
N PHE A 699 -18.10 -8.14 7.63
CA PHE A 699 -19.12 -9.18 7.42
C PHE A 699 -20.47 -8.60 6.98
N VAL A 700 -20.94 -7.54 7.64
CA VAL A 700 -22.19 -6.83 7.30
C VAL A 700 -22.12 -6.28 5.89
N ALA A 701 -20.99 -5.65 5.49
CA ALA A 701 -20.81 -5.10 4.15
C ALA A 701 -20.79 -6.17 3.04
N VAL A 702 -20.27 -7.38 3.30
CA VAL A 702 -20.19 -8.45 2.27
C VAL A 702 -21.37 -9.42 2.27
N SER A 703 -22.15 -9.49 3.34
CA SER A 703 -23.23 -10.47 3.46
C SER A 703 -24.42 -10.09 2.57
N PRO A 704 -24.92 -10.98 1.71
CA PRO A 704 -26.14 -10.73 0.93
C PRO A 704 -27.41 -10.79 1.77
N ASP A 705 -27.37 -11.45 2.93
CA ASP A 705 -28.57 -11.80 3.70
C ASP A 705 -28.82 -10.88 4.90
N VAL A 706 -27.75 -10.30 5.46
CA VAL A 706 -27.87 -9.40 6.61
C VAL A 706 -28.55 -8.10 6.18
N ARG A 707 -29.64 -7.73 6.86
CA ARG A 707 -30.40 -6.51 6.57
C ARG A 707 -29.95 -5.34 7.44
N ALA A 708 -29.67 -5.61 8.71
CA ALA A 708 -29.20 -4.62 9.66
C ALA A 708 -28.20 -5.23 10.65
N GLY A 709 -27.25 -4.42 11.10
CA GLY A 709 -26.23 -4.81 12.05
C GLY A 709 -26.05 -3.79 13.17
N VAL A 710 -25.76 -4.28 14.37
CA VAL A 710 -25.26 -3.47 15.47
C VAL A 710 -23.77 -3.76 15.67
N LEU A 711 -22.96 -2.71 15.67
CA LEU A 711 -21.52 -2.75 15.92
C LEU A 711 -21.27 -2.10 17.29
N GLY A 712 -21.18 -2.94 18.33
CA GLY A 712 -20.98 -2.51 19.71
C GLY A 712 -19.51 -2.30 20.04
N VAL A 713 -19.18 -1.15 20.63
CA VAL A 713 -17.83 -0.68 20.96
C VAL A 713 -16.83 -1.03 19.84
N ALA A 714 -17.25 -0.71 18.62
CA ALA A 714 -16.53 -0.98 17.38
C ALA A 714 -15.59 0.17 17.03
N GLY A 715 -14.80 0.00 15.98
CA GLY A 715 -14.02 1.06 15.40
C GLY A 715 -13.10 0.57 14.30
N MET A 716 -12.53 1.53 13.57
CA MET A 716 -11.47 1.29 12.59
C MET A 716 -10.48 2.46 12.60
N ASN A 717 -9.21 2.26 12.30
CA ASN A 717 -8.52 1.12 11.73
C ASN A 717 -7.37 0.69 12.65
N TYR A 718 -6.87 -0.55 12.52
CA TYR A 718 -5.90 -1.10 13.47
C TYR A 718 -4.63 -0.26 13.65
N SER A 719 -4.09 0.36 12.60
CA SER A 719 -2.90 1.22 12.75
C SER A 719 -3.14 2.50 13.55
N THR A 720 -4.39 2.87 13.79
CA THR A 720 -4.77 3.94 14.73
C THR A 720 -5.17 3.37 16.09
N LEU A 721 -5.92 2.26 16.08
CA LEU A 721 -6.49 1.62 17.25
C LEU A 721 -5.43 0.96 18.15
N LEU A 722 -4.48 0.21 17.59
CA LEU A 722 -3.57 -0.64 18.37
C LEU A 722 -2.69 0.15 19.34
N GLU A 723 -2.23 1.35 18.96
CA GLU A 723 -1.45 2.22 19.85
C GLU A 723 -2.29 2.81 21.00
N ARG A 724 -3.62 2.76 20.87
CA ARG A 724 -4.61 3.32 21.80
C ARG A 724 -5.46 2.26 22.47
N SER A 725 -4.99 1.02 22.50
CA SER A 725 -5.70 -0.10 23.07
C SER A 725 -4.84 -0.76 24.16
N VAL A 726 -5.40 -0.92 25.35
CA VAL A 726 -4.74 -1.71 26.40
C VAL A 726 -4.61 -3.18 26.02
N ASP A 727 -5.47 -3.69 25.14
CA ASP A 727 -5.39 -5.08 24.65
C ASP A 727 -4.16 -5.33 23.79
N PHE A 728 -3.60 -4.28 23.20
CA PHE A 728 -2.38 -4.40 22.42
C PHE A 728 -1.13 -4.48 23.29
N ASP A 729 -1.15 -4.12 24.58
CA ASP A 729 0.03 -4.15 25.45
C ASP A 729 0.87 -5.43 25.40
N PRO A 730 0.29 -6.65 25.56
CA PRO A 730 1.05 -7.88 25.49
C PRO A 730 1.67 -8.11 24.10
N PHE A 731 0.94 -7.77 23.04
CA PHE A 731 1.41 -7.90 21.65
C PHE A 731 2.48 -6.86 21.31
N GLY A 732 2.28 -5.61 21.73
CA GLY A 732 3.23 -4.52 21.60
C GLY A 732 4.53 -4.79 22.36
N ALA A 733 4.49 -5.49 23.50
CA ALA A 733 5.69 -5.95 24.19
C ALA A 733 6.50 -6.96 23.35
N LEU A 734 5.82 -7.92 22.69
CA LEU A 734 6.46 -8.86 21.77
C LEU A 734 7.04 -8.14 20.55
N MET A 735 6.30 -7.19 19.97
CA MET A 735 6.77 -6.40 18.84
C MET A 735 7.98 -5.55 19.22
N LYS A 736 8.02 -4.96 20.42
CA LYS A 736 9.19 -4.22 20.97
C LYS A 736 10.42 -5.11 21.11
N GLN A 737 10.25 -6.37 21.49
CA GLN A 737 11.36 -7.33 21.57
C GLN A 737 11.91 -7.67 20.18
N SER A 738 11.03 -7.86 19.20
CA SER A 738 11.39 -8.27 17.84
C SER A 738 11.87 -7.12 16.97
N TYR A 739 11.35 -5.91 17.19
CA TYR A 739 11.68 -4.68 16.48
C TYR A 739 12.01 -3.58 17.50
N PRO A 740 13.27 -3.51 17.96
CA PRO A 740 13.66 -2.61 19.06
C PRO A 740 13.56 -1.12 18.73
N ASP A 741 13.74 -0.76 17.46
CA ASP A 741 13.62 0.61 16.97
C ASP A 741 12.14 1.04 16.93
N ALA A 742 11.84 2.19 17.53
CA ALA A 742 10.46 2.64 17.70
C ALA A 742 9.82 3.12 16.39
N VAL A 743 10.60 3.78 15.53
CA VAL A 743 10.13 4.25 14.23
C VAL A 743 9.84 3.06 13.31
N ASP A 744 10.68 2.02 13.34
CA ASP A 744 10.45 0.80 12.56
C ASP A 744 9.16 0.08 12.98
N ARG A 745 8.78 0.13 14.26
CA ARG A 745 7.49 -0.41 14.72
C ARG A 745 6.31 0.38 14.18
N VAL A 746 6.36 1.71 14.27
CA VAL A 746 5.31 2.59 13.75
C VAL A 746 5.10 2.38 12.25
N VAL A 747 6.19 2.39 11.47
CA VAL A 747 6.14 2.10 10.03
C VAL A 747 5.64 0.67 9.77
N GLY A 748 6.05 -0.30 10.59
CA GLY A 748 5.57 -1.69 10.52
C GLY A 748 4.06 -1.82 10.73
N LEU A 749 3.48 -1.08 11.68
CA LEU A 749 2.03 -1.04 11.90
C LEU A 749 1.28 -0.45 10.68
N GLN A 750 1.87 0.54 10.00
CA GLN A 750 1.31 1.08 8.76
C GLN A 750 1.32 0.07 7.61
N PHE A 751 2.36 -0.77 7.50
CA PHE A 751 2.37 -1.87 6.53
C PHE A 751 1.31 -2.91 6.86
N ILE A 752 1.21 -3.30 8.12
CA ILE A 752 0.21 -4.26 8.57
C ILE A 752 -1.21 -3.80 8.22
N GLN A 753 -1.52 -2.50 8.34
CA GLN A 753 -2.82 -1.96 7.96
C GLN A 753 -3.20 -2.27 6.50
N MET A 754 -2.25 -2.13 5.56
CA MET A 754 -2.49 -2.40 4.13
C MET A 754 -2.96 -3.84 3.86
N LEU A 755 -2.67 -4.78 4.76
CA LEU A 755 -3.14 -6.16 4.67
C LEU A 755 -4.41 -6.38 5.50
N TRP A 756 -4.53 -5.72 6.65
CA TRP A 756 -5.73 -5.75 7.48
C TRP A 756 -6.98 -5.34 6.73
N ASP A 757 -6.89 -4.31 5.87
CA ASP A 757 -8.01 -3.80 5.07
C ASP A 757 -8.81 -4.91 4.36
N ARG A 758 -8.19 -6.04 4.04
CA ARG A 758 -8.83 -7.18 3.38
C ARG A 758 -9.81 -7.95 4.27
N GLY A 759 -9.72 -7.85 5.60
CA GLY A 759 -10.44 -8.69 6.55
C GLY A 759 -11.08 -7.97 7.74
N GLU A 760 -11.10 -6.65 7.77
CA GLU A 760 -11.71 -5.83 8.83
C GLU A 760 -12.34 -4.55 8.28
N THR A 761 -13.18 -3.89 9.08
CA THR A 761 -14.10 -2.83 8.66
C THR A 761 -13.46 -1.66 7.91
N ASN A 762 -12.19 -1.31 8.14
CA ASN A 762 -11.51 -0.22 7.41
C ASN A 762 -11.59 -0.36 5.88
N GLY A 763 -11.47 -1.58 5.35
CA GLY A 763 -11.56 -1.82 3.91
C GLY A 763 -12.98 -1.92 3.36
N TYR A 764 -14.00 -1.86 4.23
CA TYR A 764 -15.39 -2.15 3.89
C TYR A 764 -16.38 -1.07 4.33
N ALA A 765 -15.99 -0.16 5.23
CA ALA A 765 -16.89 0.82 5.84
C ALA A 765 -17.61 1.66 4.80
N ALA A 766 -16.90 2.15 3.78
CA ALA A 766 -17.47 2.94 2.66
C ALA A 766 -18.57 2.20 1.88
N HIS A 767 -18.70 0.88 2.07
CA HIS A 767 -19.65 0.02 1.39
C HIS A 767 -20.76 -0.53 2.29
N LEU A 768 -20.92 0.02 3.50
CA LEU A 768 -22.00 -0.35 4.42
C LEU A 768 -23.36 0.20 3.95
N THR A 769 -23.43 1.49 3.59
CA THR A 769 -24.70 2.18 3.35
C THR A 769 -24.89 2.58 1.89
N GLU A 770 -24.25 3.65 1.41
CA GLU A 770 -24.59 4.31 0.14
C GLU A 770 -24.01 3.65 -1.12
N ASP A 771 -22.83 3.03 -1.02
CA ASP A 771 -22.13 2.37 -2.13
C ASP A 771 -21.87 0.88 -1.86
N PRO A 772 -22.91 0.04 -1.77
CA PRO A 772 -22.75 -1.35 -1.36
C PRO A 772 -21.97 -2.18 -2.38
N LEU A 773 -21.16 -3.12 -1.87
CA LEU A 773 -20.43 -4.08 -2.70
C LEU A 773 -21.39 -4.91 -3.58
N PRO A 774 -20.93 -5.37 -4.76
CA PRO A 774 -21.73 -6.23 -5.62
C PRO A 774 -22.31 -7.44 -4.86
N GLY A 775 -23.62 -7.66 -4.99
CA GLY A 775 -24.31 -8.78 -4.36
C GLY A 775 -24.69 -8.60 -2.88
N SER A 776 -24.24 -7.54 -2.20
CA SER A 776 -24.54 -7.33 -0.77
C SER A 776 -25.79 -6.48 -0.51
N GLY A 777 -26.01 -5.43 -1.30
CA GLY A 777 -27.06 -4.42 -1.04
C GLY A 777 -26.75 -3.51 0.14
N SER A 778 -27.49 -2.39 0.25
CA SER A 778 -27.32 -1.38 1.31
C SER A 778 -27.75 -1.90 2.68
N LYS A 779 -27.05 -1.51 3.74
CA LYS A 779 -27.26 -1.97 5.12
C LYS A 779 -27.71 -0.83 6.03
N ARG A 780 -28.50 -1.18 7.06
CA ARG A 780 -28.72 -0.31 8.22
C ARG A 780 -27.73 -0.69 9.31
N VAL A 781 -26.98 0.28 9.81
CA VAL A 781 -25.94 0.04 10.83
C VAL A 781 -26.19 0.94 12.04
N LEU A 782 -26.15 0.35 13.23
CA LEU A 782 -26.14 1.07 14.49
C LEU A 782 -24.78 0.85 15.17
N ILE A 783 -24.05 1.93 15.45
CA ILE A 783 -22.77 1.88 16.18
C ILE A 783 -23.02 2.33 17.61
N HIS A 784 -22.68 1.49 18.58
CA HIS A 784 -22.63 1.87 20.00
C HIS A 784 -21.19 2.11 20.41
N VAL A 785 -20.92 3.24 21.06
CA VAL A 785 -19.58 3.61 21.54
C VAL A 785 -19.61 3.76 23.06
N ALA A 786 -18.59 3.28 23.75
CA ALA A 786 -18.38 3.56 25.16
C ALA A 786 -17.43 4.76 25.31
N LEU A 787 -17.90 5.86 25.91
CA LEU A 787 -17.03 7.02 26.14
C LEU A 787 -15.94 6.67 27.15
N GLY A 788 -14.67 6.84 26.78
CA GLY A 788 -13.55 6.55 27.67
C GLY A 788 -13.05 5.10 27.63
N ASP A 789 -13.53 4.30 26.65
CA ASP A 789 -13.12 2.91 26.44
C ASP A 789 -11.60 2.73 26.37
N HIS A 790 -11.06 1.80 27.18
CA HIS A 790 -9.62 1.52 27.24
C HIS A 790 -9.15 0.58 26.12
N GLN A 791 -10.06 -0.18 25.53
CA GLN A 791 -9.79 -1.24 24.57
C GLN A 791 -10.04 -0.76 23.13
N VAL A 792 -11.16 -0.07 22.88
CA VAL A 792 -11.54 0.43 21.56
C VAL A 792 -11.78 1.93 21.57
N ALA A 793 -10.88 2.66 20.95
CA ALA A 793 -10.82 4.10 21.10
C ALA A 793 -12.00 4.81 20.38
N PRO A 794 -12.83 5.62 21.06
CA PRO A 794 -14.09 6.16 20.52
C PRO A 794 -14.00 6.87 19.16
N PHE A 795 -12.95 7.66 18.93
CA PHE A 795 -12.79 8.39 17.68
C PHE A 795 -12.59 7.46 16.46
N THR A 796 -12.16 6.20 16.65
CA THR A 796 -12.10 5.21 15.55
C THR A 796 -13.49 4.81 15.06
N ALA A 797 -14.50 4.79 15.95
CA ALA A 797 -15.90 4.56 15.61
C ALA A 797 -16.51 5.77 14.89
N GLU A 798 -16.10 6.98 15.25
CA GLU A 798 -16.54 8.19 14.56
C GLU A 798 -15.96 8.28 13.14
N ILE A 799 -14.70 7.87 12.95
CA ILE A 799 -14.10 7.74 11.61
C ILE A 799 -14.86 6.69 10.78
N GLU A 800 -15.24 5.57 11.40
CA GLU A 800 -16.11 4.56 10.79
C GLU A 800 -17.44 5.15 10.34
N ALA A 801 -18.15 5.88 11.21
CA ALA A 801 -19.41 6.54 10.89
C ALA A 801 -19.28 7.54 9.73
N ARG A 802 -18.27 8.42 9.76
CA ARG A 802 -18.00 9.38 8.67
C ARG A 802 -17.64 8.70 7.36
N THR A 803 -16.99 7.55 7.43
CA THR A 803 -16.59 6.77 6.26
C THR A 803 -17.75 6.01 5.64
N ALA A 804 -18.62 5.43 6.47
CA ALA A 804 -19.77 4.67 6.00
C ALA A 804 -20.70 5.51 5.10
N GLY A 805 -20.84 6.80 5.41
CA GLY A 805 -21.79 7.68 4.73
C GLY A 805 -23.22 7.41 5.18
N ALA A 806 -24.11 8.39 5.00
CA ALA A 806 -25.52 8.33 5.45
C ALA A 806 -25.71 7.80 6.89
N MET A 807 -24.82 8.19 7.80
CA MET A 807 -24.90 7.84 9.21
C MET A 807 -25.02 9.12 10.04
N ASP A 808 -26.08 9.17 10.83
CA ASP A 808 -26.34 10.28 11.75
C ASP A 808 -25.86 9.90 13.17
N VAL A 809 -25.88 10.84 14.10
CA VAL A 809 -25.45 10.65 15.49
C VAL A 809 -26.50 11.14 16.49
N HIS A 810 -26.66 10.41 17.59
CA HIS A 810 -27.47 10.87 18.73
C HIS A 810 -26.93 12.20 19.27
N ARG A 811 -27.80 13.20 19.41
CA ARG A 811 -27.46 14.50 20.02
C ARG A 811 -28.45 14.86 21.14
N PRO A 812 -27.98 15.39 22.29
CA PRO A 812 -26.58 15.70 22.61
C PRO A 812 -25.73 14.44 22.82
N ALA A 813 -24.53 14.40 22.22
CA ALA A 813 -23.65 13.22 22.28
C ALA A 813 -22.89 13.13 23.61
N TYR A 814 -22.64 14.27 24.27
CA TYR A 814 -21.89 14.36 25.51
C TYR A 814 -22.64 15.23 26.53
N GLY A 815 -22.44 14.93 27.82
CA GLY A 815 -22.89 15.80 28.91
C GLY A 815 -22.18 17.15 28.92
N GLU A 816 -22.85 18.16 29.49
CA GLU A 816 -22.28 19.50 29.64
C GLU A 816 -20.91 19.43 30.34
N GLY A 817 -19.88 20.01 29.71
CA GLY A 817 -18.52 20.06 30.24
C GLY A 817 -17.75 18.74 30.21
N ARG A 818 -18.28 17.68 29.57
CA ARG A 818 -17.57 16.39 29.45
C ARG A 818 -16.41 16.43 28.48
N THR A 819 -16.55 17.14 27.36
CA THR A 819 -15.50 17.32 26.35
C THR A 819 -15.15 18.79 26.18
N THR A 820 -13.91 19.04 25.73
CA THR A 820 -13.42 20.35 25.33
C THR A 820 -13.31 20.50 23.81
N ASP A 821 -13.74 19.49 23.05
CA ASP A 821 -13.71 19.53 21.59
C ASP A 821 -14.52 20.71 21.06
N VAL A 822 -14.04 21.33 19.98
CA VAL A 822 -14.68 22.49 19.35
C VAL A 822 -16.03 22.10 18.73
N ASP A 823 -16.08 20.95 18.05
CA ASP A 823 -17.29 20.31 17.52
C ASP A 823 -17.24 18.81 17.84
N PRO A 824 -17.79 18.37 18.98
CA PRO A 824 -17.86 16.97 19.32
C PRO A 824 -18.65 16.21 18.26
N VAL A 825 -18.21 15.00 17.89
CA VAL A 825 -18.75 14.21 16.77
C VAL A 825 -18.80 14.99 15.45
N TRP A 826 -17.74 15.76 15.17
CA TRP A 826 -17.58 16.58 13.95
C TRP A 826 -18.02 15.85 12.68
N GLY A 827 -18.75 16.55 11.81
CA GLY A 827 -19.15 16.02 10.50
C GLY A 827 -20.25 14.96 10.51
N LEU A 828 -20.95 14.77 11.64
CA LEU A 828 -22.12 13.89 11.76
C LEU A 828 -23.37 14.69 12.16
N ASP A 829 -24.44 14.52 11.38
CA ASP A 829 -25.73 15.18 11.59
C ASP A 829 -26.56 14.51 12.70
N ALA A 830 -27.55 15.20 13.26
CA ALA A 830 -28.38 14.65 14.33
C ALA A 830 -29.36 13.59 13.80
N VAL A 831 -29.38 12.41 14.42
CA VAL A 831 -30.37 11.37 14.12
C VAL A 831 -31.73 11.73 14.73
N ALA A 832 -32.80 11.51 13.97
CA ALA A 832 -34.17 11.65 14.45
C ALA A 832 -34.72 10.31 14.95
N ASP A 833 -35.53 10.36 16.01
CA ASP A 833 -36.34 9.22 16.45
C ASP A 833 -37.24 8.70 15.31
N GLY A 834 -37.27 7.38 15.14
CA GLY A 834 -37.95 6.70 14.03
C GLY A 834 -37.20 6.75 12.69
N SER A 835 -35.94 7.24 12.65
CA SER A 835 -35.13 7.22 11.43
C SER A 835 -34.87 5.78 10.97
N THR A 836 -35.09 5.50 9.69
CA THR A 836 -34.75 4.20 9.08
C THR A 836 -33.31 4.14 8.57
N GLY A 837 -32.52 5.19 8.81
CA GLY A 837 -31.11 5.28 8.44
C GLY A 837 -30.17 4.57 9.43
N SER A 838 -28.88 4.77 9.23
CA SER A 838 -27.83 4.31 10.14
C SER A 838 -27.56 5.37 11.21
N ALA A 839 -27.12 4.94 12.39
CA ALA A 839 -26.90 5.84 13.51
C ALA A 839 -25.68 5.47 14.36
N LEU A 840 -25.05 6.46 14.99
CA LEU A 840 -24.04 6.31 16.03
C LEU A 840 -24.58 6.83 17.37
N VAL A 841 -24.30 6.11 18.45
CA VAL A 841 -24.70 6.49 19.81
C VAL A 841 -23.51 6.35 20.76
N ILE A 842 -23.16 7.43 21.44
CA ILE A 842 -22.13 7.46 22.48
C ILE A 842 -22.79 7.26 23.84
N TRP A 843 -22.33 6.25 24.57
CA TRP A 843 -22.80 5.90 25.92
C TRP A 843 -21.76 6.32 26.96
N ASP A 844 -22.17 7.15 27.92
CA ASP A 844 -21.32 7.62 29.02
C ASP A 844 -21.62 6.88 30.32
N SER A 845 -20.63 6.18 30.87
CA SER A 845 -20.70 5.53 32.19
C SER A 845 -20.03 6.34 33.30
N GLY A 846 -19.55 7.54 32.99
CA GLY A 846 -18.78 8.40 33.90
C GLY A 846 -17.27 8.17 33.86
N ALA A 847 -16.74 7.45 32.86
CA ALA A 847 -15.31 7.24 32.67
C ALA A 847 -14.57 8.55 32.32
N GLU A 848 -13.24 8.56 32.44
CA GLU A 848 -12.45 9.70 31.97
C GLU A 848 -12.55 9.84 30.44
N VAL A 849 -12.52 11.07 29.93
CA VAL A 849 -12.52 11.27 28.48
C VAL A 849 -11.20 10.75 27.87
N PRO A 850 -11.24 10.17 26.66
CA PRO A 850 -10.04 9.65 26.03
C PRO A 850 -8.93 10.70 25.89
N PRO A 851 -7.65 10.33 26.09
CA PRO A 851 -6.52 11.22 25.81
C PRO A 851 -6.49 11.65 24.34
N LEU A 852 -6.06 12.89 24.07
CA LEU A 852 -5.86 13.37 22.70
C LEU A 852 -4.64 12.71 22.03
N GLN A 853 -3.64 12.33 22.82
CA GLN A 853 -2.44 11.66 22.29
C GLN A 853 -2.73 10.21 21.87
N ASN A 854 -1.83 9.60 21.10
CA ASN A 854 -1.88 8.19 20.69
C ASN A 854 -1.57 7.18 21.78
N VAL A 855 -2.30 7.25 22.89
CA VAL A 855 -2.24 6.30 24.00
C VAL A 855 -3.65 5.96 24.50
N PRO A 856 -3.88 4.74 25.02
CA PRO A 856 -5.16 4.42 25.65
C PRO A 856 -5.35 5.21 26.95
N PRO A 857 -6.60 5.44 27.38
CA PRO A 857 -6.86 5.76 28.78
C PRO A 857 -6.38 4.61 29.69
N ARG A 858 -5.97 4.98 30.91
CA ARG A 858 -5.34 4.04 31.88
C ARG A 858 -5.89 4.17 33.30
N ALA A 859 -6.65 5.22 33.55
CA ALA A 859 -7.19 5.54 34.87
C ALA A 859 -8.70 5.29 34.89
N GLY A 860 -9.24 4.96 36.05
CA GLY A 860 -10.66 4.66 36.20
C GLY A 860 -11.03 3.23 35.79
N GLU A 861 -12.33 3.00 35.74
CA GLU A 861 -12.95 1.75 35.31
C GLU A 861 -13.15 1.78 33.80
N ASP A 862 -12.90 0.65 33.14
CA ASP A 862 -13.01 0.53 31.69
C ASP A 862 -14.47 0.33 31.27
N PRO A 863 -15.09 1.28 30.55
CA PRO A 863 -16.51 1.24 30.22
C PRO A 863 -16.85 0.31 29.04
N HIS A 864 -15.87 -0.42 28.48
CA HIS A 864 -16.02 -1.27 27.28
C HIS A 864 -17.24 -2.19 27.28
N GLU A 865 -17.64 -2.67 28.46
CA GLU A 865 -18.73 -3.63 28.66
C GLU A 865 -20.10 -2.98 28.89
N ASP A 866 -20.13 -1.71 29.27
CA ASP A 866 -21.30 -1.06 29.84
C ASP A 866 -22.44 -0.88 28.82
N PRO A 867 -22.20 -0.44 27.57
CA PRO A 867 -23.29 -0.25 26.61
C PRO A 867 -24.04 -1.54 26.35
N ARG A 868 -23.34 -2.65 26.11
CA ARG A 868 -24.00 -3.94 25.81
C ARG A 868 -24.77 -4.54 26.99
N ARG A 869 -24.52 -4.06 28.22
CA ARG A 869 -25.19 -4.48 29.45
C ARG A 869 -26.31 -3.53 29.88
N SER A 870 -26.39 -2.34 29.29
CA SER A 870 -27.44 -1.36 29.56
C SER A 870 -28.78 -1.84 28.99
N PRO A 871 -29.86 -1.92 29.80
CA PRO A 871 -31.19 -2.28 29.30
C PRO A 871 -31.70 -1.34 28.21
N LEU A 872 -31.37 -0.04 28.28
CA LEU A 872 -31.76 0.93 27.26
C LEU A 872 -31.06 0.68 25.93
N ALA A 873 -29.77 0.38 25.98
CA ALA A 873 -29.01 0.04 24.77
C ALA A 873 -29.52 -1.27 24.16
N GLN A 874 -29.79 -2.29 24.97
CA GLN A 874 -30.37 -3.57 24.53
C GLN A 874 -31.74 -3.38 23.86
N GLN A 875 -32.60 -2.55 24.44
CA GLN A 875 -33.87 -2.17 23.83
C GLN A 875 -33.65 -1.50 22.46
N GLN A 876 -32.74 -0.52 22.38
CA GLN A 876 -32.42 0.15 21.11
C GLN A 876 -31.89 -0.82 20.05
N LYS A 877 -31.04 -1.79 20.44
CA LYS A 877 -30.61 -2.88 19.54
C LYS A 877 -31.80 -3.69 19.05
N SER A 878 -32.71 -4.07 19.94
CA SER A 878 -33.89 -4.85 19.60
C SER A 878 -34.79 -4.14 18.59
N ASP A 879 -35.06 -2.86 18.81
CA ASP A 879 -35.95 -2.07 17.94
C ASP A 879 -35.31 -1.82 16.56
N PHE A 880 -33.98 -1.74 16.52
CA PHE A 880 -33.24 -1.56 15.28
C PHE A 880 -33.14 -2.85 14.45
N LEU A 881 -32.99 -4.00 15.10
CA LEU A 881 -32.81 -5.33 14.47
C LEU A 881 -34.15 -5.99 14.11
N GLU A 882 -34.96 -5.25 13.36
CA GLU A 882 -36.23 -5.71 12.77
C GLU A 882 -36.27 -5.48 11.27
N VAL A 883 -37.21 -6.14 10.57
CA VAL A 883 -37.38 -5.96 9.12
C VAL A 883 -37.64 -4.49 8.79
N ASP A 884 -38.52 -3.86 9.54
CA ASP A 884 -38.86 -2.44 9.42
C ASP A 884 -38.32 -1.62 10.61
N GLY A 885 -37.25 -2.11 11.24
CA GLY A 885 -36.63 -1.49 12.40
C GLY A 885 -36.09 -0.10 12.10
N SER A 886 -36.09 0.74 13.13
CA SER A 886 -35.68 2.14 13.05
C SER A 886 -34.85 2.53 14.28
N PHE A 887 -34.11 3.64 14.18
CA PHE A 887 -33.48 4.25 15.33
C PHE A 887 -34.55 4.66 16.34
N THR A 888 -34.41 4.18 17.58
CA THR A 888 -35.31 4.52 18.68
C THR A 888 -34.55 5.36 19.70
N GLU A 889 -35.11 6.52 20.04
CA GLU A 889 -34.59 7.41 21.07
C GLU A 889 -34.90 6.84 22.47
N VAL A 890 -33.88 6.27 23.12
CA VAL A 890 -33.99 5.63 24.44
C VAL A 890 -33.44 6.48 25.59
N CYS A 891 -32.78 7.60 25.28
CA CYS A 891 -32.07 8.49 26.20
C CYS A 891 -32.84 9.81 26.44
N GLY A 892 -33.77 10.15 25.54
CA GLY A 892 -34.65 11.31 25.66
C GLY A 892 -33.98 12.57 25.12
N SER A 893 -34.02 13.68 25.87
CA SER A 893 -33.35 14.94 25.50
C SER A 893 -31.93 15.07 26.07
N GLU A 894 -31.45 14.03 26.73
CA GLU A 894 -30.17 14.00 27.44
C GLU A 894 -29.17 13.07 26.72
N PRO A 895 -27.86 13.21 26.98
CA PRO A 895 -26.88 12.24 26.49
C PRO A 895 -27.18 10.82 26.98
N CYS A 896 -26.85 9.83 26.16
CA CYS A 896 -27.02 8.44 26.54
C CYS A 896 -26.05 8.02 27.66
N THR A 897 -26.58 7.41 28.71
CA THR A 897 -25.78 6.91 29.84
C THR A 897 -25.96 5.41 30.02
N ALA A 898 -24.90 4.71 30.38
CA ALA A 898 -24.93 3.32 30.79
C ALA A 898 -24.47 3.19 32.26
N PRO A 899 -25.07 2.30 33.07
CA PRO A 899 -24.53 2.00 34.39
C PRO A 899 -23.17 1.30 34.26
N PRO A 900 -22.14 1.67 35.07
CA PRO A 900 -20.88 0.92 35.12
C PRO A 900 -21.11 -0.49 35.66
N THR A 901 -20.38 -1.47 35.12
CA THR A 901 -20.69 -2.92 35.27
C THR A 901 -19.76 -3.75 36.12
#